data_AF-W5JP59-F1
#
_entry.id   AF-W5JP59-F1
#
_cell.length_a   1.000
_cell.length_b   1.000
_cell.length_c   1.000
_cell.angle_alpha   90.00
_cell.angle_beta   90.00
_cell.angle_gamma   90.00
#
_symmetry.space_group_name_H-M   'P 1'
#
loop_
_entity.id
_entity.type
_entity.pdbx_description
1 polymer ?
#
loop_
_entity_poly.entity_id
_entity_poly.type
_entity_poly.pdbx_seq_one_letter_code
_entity_poly.pdbx_strand_id
1 'polypeptide(L)'
;MLPKSARMPAIKDSHIVKIAVKFVDDTPQMYPQLIEFDQRQPLSAIIQNLCSSWGIPDAESYALQFDGINYVTEKNRNEVKNGTVLKLRHSPSKTTNDILEKLNGDNNEEKIRVLQTLQVLSEDNTFALEFIKEQGLSLIIALIEDPACVENILQYALCSFVCLMEHGTISWDILQPSFIMRNVALINGSTNEDIQQAALAILENIVQNSNKCALVEKEITLETLLKLLRQSRQHVQQNTIALLNALFIKADESKRRMLATTLSSKQYRSVINSVITPTMGAEMAHQLYVLQTLTLGLLEQRMKTPMDAQDQDAQEKIKELRRIAFEADGIDPIPDVTARRHHHSGAHSGHYKKLGFKCDVNPAQDFMETPPGTLALDCMIYFARNYTQSYTKVVHENSCRADEHECPFGRTSIELVKVLCEIFRIGESPSEQGQEFYPMFFTHDHPFEEFFCICIVVLNRTWKDMRATTEDFVKVFSVVREQIVRSIVGRPVTLEDFKTKINTFTYNTITTLRQQERTSREECESTASAIVSLKEKITPEIRTLIKEQRLGYLIVGTRFCKYSGGKRERDKYWYARLSPNHKVIHYGDCDEKTVPTLEELSNKLPVIDIRQMLVGKECPHMKEMRSKKSSTPLGFSLVPDGSEQTTLDFIAPDEATFNYWTDGINALLGQPMTSKQLEEDFETLLSMEIKLRLLDTEGVDISKEPPPIPPEPENYDFCFDS
;
A
#
# COMPACT_ATOMS: atom_id res chain seq x y z
N MET A 1 12.30 11.94 69.55
CA MET A 1 11.99 11.79 68.11
C MET A 1 11.93 10.30 67.80
N LEU A 2 10.75 9.81 67.42
CA LEU A 2 10.49 8.40 67.10
C LEU A 2 11.15 8.00 65.77
N PRO A 3 11.68 6.77 65.63
CA PRO A 3 12.04 6.25 64.33
C PRO A 3 10.77 5.81 63.58
N LYS A 4 10.62 6.28 62.34
CA LYS A 4 9.57 5.86 61.41
C LYS A 4 9.68 4.36 61.15
N SER A 5 8.65 3.59 61.49
CA SER A 5 8.53 2.20 61.07
C SER A 5 8.39 2.14 59.55
N ALA A 6 9.42 1.66 58.86
CA ALA A 6 9.31 1.26 57.47
C ALA A 6 8.35 0.07 57.39
N ARG A 7 7.15 0.29 56.84
CA ARG A 7 6.27 -0.81 56.43
C ARG A 7 6.96 -1.55 55.28
N MET A 8 7.26 -2.83 55.47
CA MET A 8 7.65 -3.72 54.38
C MET A 8 6.59 -3.65 53.26
N PRO A 9 6.98 -3.62 51.98
CA PRO A 9 6.03 -3.79 50.89
C PRO A 9 5.46 -5.20 51.00
N ALA A 10 4.15 -5.32 51.21
CA ALA A 10 3.47 -6.60 51.18
C ALA A 10 3.78 -7.27 49.85
N ILE A 11 4.36 -8.47 49.91
CA ILE A 11 4.58 -9.33 48.76
C ILE A 11 3.19 -9.53 48.14
N LYS A 12 2.94 -8.87 46.99
CA LYS A 12 1.71 -9.11 46.22
C LYS A 12 1.85 -10.53 45.66
N ASP A 13 1.16 -11.50 46.27
CA ASP A 13 1.02 -12.83 45.67
C ASP A 13 0.39 -12.65 44.29
N SER A 14 1.14 -12.97 43.24
CA SER A 14 0.72 -12.80 41.85
C SER A 14 -0.51 -13.63 41.49
N HIS A 15 -0.86 -14.63 42.31
CA HIS A 15 -2.00 -15.53 42.10
C HIS A 15 -3.28 -15.03 42.77
N ILE A 16 -3.24 -13.95 43.55
CA ILE A 16 -4.42 -13.40 44.22
C ILE A 16 -4.87 -12.13 43.51
N VAL A 17 -6.11 -12.13 43.03
CA VAL A 17 -6.75 -10.95 42.43
C VAL A 17 -7.92 -10.48 43.28
N LYS A 18 -7.99 -9.17 43.52
CA LYS A 18 -9.06 -8.55 44.29
C LYS A 18 -10.20 -8.18 43.36
N ILE A 19 -11.35 -8.78 43.57
CA ILE A 19 -12.53 -8.61 42.72
C ILE A 19 -13.76 -8.26 43.55
N ALA A 20 -14.78 -7.73 42.87
CA ALA A 20 -16.12 -7.60 43.41
C ALA A 20 -17.04 -8.64 42.76
N VAL A 21 -17.89 -9.31 43.53
CA VAL A 21 -18.94 -10.19 43.00
C VAL A 21 -20.30 -9.63 43.38
N LYS A 22 -21.18 -9.49 42.39
CA LYS A 22 -22.57 -9.05 42.55
C LYS A 22 -23.52 -10.21 42.30
N PHE A 23 -24.61 -10.28 43.05
CA PHE A 23 -25.73 -11.16 42.74
C PHE A 23 -26.69 -10.42 41.79
N VAL A 24 -27.17 -11.07 40.72
CA VAL A 24 -27.85 -10.34 39.62
C VAL A 24 -29.36 -10.24 39.78
N ASP A 25 -30.00 -11.11 40.55
CA ASP A 25 -31.38 -10.83 40.96
C ASP A 25 -31.30 -9.76 42.04
N ASP A 26 -31.76 -8.54 41.73
CA ASP A 26 -31.83 -7.35 42.61
C ASP A 26 -32.70 -7.61 43.86
N THR A 27 -32.35 -8.64 44.62
CA THR A 27 -32.91 -8.96 45.91
C THR A 27 -32.33 -7.94 46.88
N PRO A 28 -33.15 -7.08 47.50
CA PRO A 28 -32.71 -5.91 48.25
C PRO A 28 -31.89 -6.20 49.53
N GLN A 29 -31.42 -7.44 49.70
CA GLN A 29 -30.67 -7.92 50.86
C GLN A 29 -29.26 -8.45 50.52
N MET A 30 -28.85 -8.50 49.23
CA MET A 30 -27.52 -9.02 48.84
C MET A 30 -26.57 -7.91 48.41
N TYR A 31 -25.67 -7.51 49.31
CA TYR A 31 -24.61 -6.54 48.99
C TYR A 31 -23.48 -7.18 48.17
N PRO A 32 -22.85 -6.43 47.25
CA PRO A 32 -21.66 -6.91 46.53
C PRO A 32 -20.55 -7.32 47.48
N GLN A 33 -19.93 -8.47 47.23
CA GLN A 33 -18.83 -8.98 48.05
C GLN A 33 -17.48 -8.67 47.42
N LEU A 34 -16.57 -8.12 48.22
CA LEU A 34 -15.17 -7.94 47.85
C LEU A 34 -14.38 -9.16 48.32
N ILE A 35 -13.84 -9.94 47.38
CA ILE A 35 -13.10 -11.17 47.70
C ILE A 35 -11.68 -11.12 47.13
N GLU A 36 -10.79 -11.81 47.82
CA GLU A 36 -9.47 -12.16 47.30
C GLU A 36 -9.59 -13.49 46.54
N PHE A 37 -9.71 -13.39 45.22
CA PHE A 37 -9.85 -14.53 44.32
C PHE A 37 -8.48 -15.17 44.10
N ASP A 38 -8.25 -16.32 44.76
CA ASP A 38 -7.03 -17.11 44.58
C ASP A 38 -7.15 -17.95 43.31
N GLN A 39 -6.27 -17.68 42.33
CA GLN A 39 -6.19 -18.38 41.05
C GLN A 39 -5.85 -19.88 41.19
N ARG A 40 -5.40 -20.33 42.36
CA ARG A 40 -5.09 -21.75 42.64
C ARG A 40 -6.27 -22.49 43.27
N GLN A 41 -7.24 -21.77 43.85
CA GLN A 41 -8.40 -22.40 44.48
C GLN A 41 -9.42 -22.82 43.41
N PRO A 42 -9.99 -24.03 43.45
CA PRO A 42 -11.03 -24.45 42.51
C PRO A 42 -12.22 -23.47 42.50
N LEU A 43 -12.76 -23.17 41.30
CA LEU A 43 -13.89 -22.24 41.15
C LEU A 43 -15.10 -22.69 41.97
N SER A 44 -15.36 -24.00 42.03
CA SER A 44 -16.44 -24.57 42.84
C SER A 44 -16.34 -24.20 44.33
N ALA A 45 -15.13 -24.22 44.89
CA ALA A 45 -14.90 -23.83 46.28
C ALA A 45 -15.09 -22.32 46.50
N ILE A 46 -14.67 -21.49 45.54
CA ILE A 46 -14.90 -20.04 45.58
C ILE A 46 -16.40 -19.73 45.53
N ILE A 47 -17.13 -20.37 44.61
CA ILE A 47 -18.58 -20.23 44.46
C ILE A 47 -19.30 -20.71 45.73
N GLN A 48 -18.90 -21.83 46.31
CA GLN A 48 -19.48 -22.33 47.56
C GLN A 48 -19.32 -21.33 48.72
N ASN A 49 -18.16 -20.68 48.83
CA ASN A 49 -17.92 -19.64 49.84
C ASN A 49 -18.79 -18.39 49.60
N LEU A 50 -18.96 -17.97 48.34
CA LEU A 50 -19.84 -16.85 47.96
C LEU A 50 -21.31 -17.16 48.22
N CYS A 51 -21.77 -18.36 47.87
CA CYS A 51 -23.14 -18.79 48.15
C CYS A 51 -23.40 -18.88 49.66
N SER A 52 -22.47 -19.43 50.44
CA SER A 52 -22.59 -19.56 51.90
C SER A 52 -22.70 -18.20 52.59
N SER A 53 -21.95 -17.20 52.12
CA SER A 53 -21.97 -15.85 52.69
C SER A 53 -23.25 -15.07 52.35
N TRP A 54 -23.90 -15.38 51.22
CA TRP A 54 -25.23 -14.88 50.88
C TRP A 54 -26.39 -15.76 51.37
N GLY A 55 -26.12 -16.89 52.04
CA GLY A 55 -27.14 -17.81 52.54
C GLY A 55 -27.86 -18.61 51.44
N ILE A 56 -27.22 -18.81 50.29
CA ILE A 56 -27.74 -19.58 49.16
C ILE A 56 -27.42 -21.07 49.39
N PRO A 57 -28.43 -21.96 49.49
CA PRO A 57 -28.23 -23.34 49.94
C PRO A 57 -27.63 -24.27 48.88
N ASP A 58 -27.89 -24.02 47.59
CA ASP A 58 -27.43 -24.86 46.48
C ASP A 58 -26.41 -24.10 45.64
N ALA A 59 -25.12 -24.28 45.97
CA ALA A 59 -24.03 -23.60 45.28
C ALA A 59 -23.73 -24.17 43.88
N GLU A 60 -24.08 -25.43 43.62
CA GLU A 60 -23.83 -26.11 42.33
C GLU A 60 -24.73 -25.56 41.21
N SER A 61 -25.89 -25.03 41.60
CA SER A 61 -26.81 -24.28 40.73
C SER A 61 -26.28 -22.94 40.22
N TYR A 62 -25.07 -22.50 40.59
CA TYR A 62 -24.54 -21.17 40.27
C TYR A 62 -23.15 -21.21 39.63
N ALA A 63 -22.88 -20.19 38.83
CA ALA A 63 -21.58 -19.95 38.19
C ALA A 63 -21.25 -18.44 38.23
N LEU A 64 -19.97 -18.14 38.04
CA LEU A 64 -19.50 -16.77 37.86
C LEU A 64 -19.55 -16.39 36.38
N GLN A 65 -19.99 -15.16 36.11
CA GLN A 65 -20.05 -14.57 34.77
C GLN A 65 -19.29 -13.24 34.79
N PHE A 66 -18.64 -12.89 33.68
CA PHE A 66 -18.09 -11.54 33.50
C PHE A 66 -19.21 -10.49 33.40
N ASP A 67 -18.87 -9.21 33.27
CA ASP A 67 -19.90 -8.16 33.15
C ASP A 67 -20.76 -8.29 31.86
N GLY A 68 -20.28 -9.07 30.88
CA GLY A 68 -21.03 -9.53 29.70
C GLY A 68 -21.75 -10.87 29.89
N ILE A 69 -21.76 -11.70 28.85
CA ILE A 69 -22.44 -13.00 28.81
C ILE A 69 -21.52 -14.19 29.12
N ASN A 70 -20.20 -13.98 29.07
CA ASN A 70 -19.24 -15.07 29.14
C ASN A 70 -19.13 -15.66 30.55
N TYR A 71 -19.20 -16.99 30.65
CA TYR A 71 -19.02 -17.69 31.92
C TYR A 71 -17.54 -17.83 32.28
N VAL A 72 -17.23 -17.73 33.57
CA VAL A 72 -15.91 -18.01 34.12
C VAL A 72 -15.76 -19.51 34.30
N THR A 73 -14.76 -20.07 33.64
CA THR A 73 -14.39 -21.48 33.65
C THR A 73 -12.96 -21.64 34.16
N GLU A 74 -12.57 -22.88 34.48
CA GLU A 74 -11.19 -23.17 34.87
C GLU A 74 -10.18 -22.83 33.75
N LYS A 75 -10.63 -22.75 32.49
CA LYS A 75 -9.77 -22.41 31.34
C LYS A 75 -9.53 -20.90 31.20
N ASN A 76 -10.56 -20.08 31.44
CA ASN A 76 -10.49 -18.63 31.23
C ASN A 76 -10.37 -17.81 32.54
N ARG A 77 -10.33 -18.45 33.72
CA ARG A 77 -10.18 -17.77 35.03
C ARG A 77 -8.98 -16.82 35.11
N ASN A 78 -7.94 -17.03 34.30
CA ASN A 78 -6.76 -16.17 34.22
C ASN A 78 -7.08 -14.78 33.64
N GLU A 79 -8.20 -14.61 32.96
CA GLU A 79 -8.68 -13.32 32.45
C GLU A 79 -9.24 -12.42 33.56
N VAL A 80 -9.54 -12.98 34.73
CA VAL A 80 -10.00 -12.23 35.90
C VAL A 80 -8.82 -11.41 36.47
N LYS A 81 -8.95 -10.08 36.42
CA LYS A 81 -7.91 -9.13 36.86
C LYS A 81 -8.34 -8.39 38.14
N ASN A 82 -7.38 -7.73 38.79
CA ASN A 82 -7.68 -6.85 39.91
C ASN A 82 -8.68 -5.75 39.49
N GLY A 83 -9.75 -5.60 40.28
CA GLY A 83 -10.82 -4.64 40.01
C GLY A 83 -11.94 -5.16 39.11
N THR A 84 -11.85 -6.40 38.60
CA THR A 84 -12.95 -7.01 37.83
C THR A 84 -14.20 -7.16 38.71
N VAL A 85 -15.36 -6.86 38.12
CA VAL A 85 -16.67 -7.10 38.73
C VAL A 85 -17.27 -8.33 38.06
N LEU A 86 -17.48 -9.39 38.83
CA LEU A 86 -18.15 -10.61 38.38
C LEU A 86 -19.60 -10.65 38.86
N LYS A 87 -20.42 -11.42 38.15
CA LYS A 87 -21.82 -11.65 38.44
C LYS A 87 -22.01 -13.11 38.83
N LEU A 88 -22.62 -13.37 39.98
CA LEU A 88 -23.08 -14.71 40.33
C LEU A 88 -24.45 -14.93 39.67
N ARG A 89 -24.52 -15.90 38.76
CA ARG A 89 -25.73 -16.28 38.03
C ARG A 89 -25.97 -17.78 38.13
N HIS A 90 -27.12 -18.26 37.65
CA HIS A 90 -27.35 -19.68 37.50
C HIS A 90 -26.27 -20.32 36.61
N SER A 91 -25.90 -21.55 36.95
CA SER A 91 -24.89 -22.30 36.20
C SER A 91 -25.41 -22.63 34.79
N PRO A 92 -24.53 -22.79 33.79
CA PRO A 92 -24.93 -23.17 32.43
C PRO A 92 -25.84 -24.41 32.41
N SER A 93 -25.54 -25.43 33.21
CA SER A 93 -26.36 -26.64 33.31
C SER A 93 -27.77 -26.37 33.83
N LYS A 94 -27.91 -25.54 34.87
CA LYS A 94 -29.22 -25.15 35.39
C LYS A 94 -30.01 -24.34 34.38
N THR A 95 -29.39 -23.31 33.81
CA THR A 95 -30.04 -22.45 32.81
C THR A 95 -30.45 -23.25 31.57
N THR A 96 -29.64 -24.21 31.13
CA THR A 96 -30.00 -25.16 30.06
C THR A 96 -31.24 -25.97 30.43
N ASN A 97 -31.28 -26.59 31.61
CA ASN A 97 -32.42 -27.38 32.05
C ASN A 97 -33.70 -26.53 32.13
N ASP A 98 -33.62 -25.33 32.70
CA ASP A 98 -34.75 -24.40 32.80
C ASP A 98 -35.28 -24.00 31.40
N ILE A 99 -34.38 -23.78 30.43
CA ILE A 99 -34.75 -23.47 29.05
C ILE A 99 -35.41 -24.70 28.40
N LEU A 100 -34.84 -25.89 28.53
CA LEU A 100 -35.36 -27.11 27.91
C LEU A 100 -36.74 -27.51 28.47
N GLU A 101 -36.95 -27.37 29.77
CA GLU A 101 -38.25 -27.61 30.40
C GLU A 101 -39.33 -26.70 29.81
N LYS A 102 -39.02 -25.39 29.73
CA LYS A 102 -39.95 -24.38 29.21
C LYS A 102 -40.19 -24.49 27.70
N LEU A 103 -39.19 -24.92 26.93
CA LEU A 103 -39.34 -25.17 25.49
C LEU A 103 -40.25 -26.37 25.19
N ASN A 104 -40.23 -27.40 26.05
CA ASN A 104 -41.09 -28.56 25.94
C ASN A 104 -42.52 -28.34 26.45
N GLY A 105 -42.79 -27.23 27.15
CA GLY A 105 -44.14 -26.85 27.57
C GLY A 105 -45.06 -26.47 26.39
N ASP A 106 -46.35 -26.22 26.66
CA ASP A 106 -47.32 -25.82 25.62
C ASP A 106 -47.47 -24.29 25.48
N ASN A 107 -46.81 -23.50 26.33
CA ASN A 107 -46.98 -22.05 26.37
C ASN A 107 -46.06 -21.32 25.39
N ASN A 108 -46.64 -20.83 24.28
CA ASN A 108 -45.89 -20.10 23.24
C ASN A 108 -45.22 -18.81 23.73
N GLU A 109 -45.82 -18.06 24.67
CA GLU A 109 -45.18 -16.84 25.19
C GLU A 109 -43.92 -17.15 26.00
N GLU A 110 -43.96 -18.25 26.75
CA GLU A 110 -42.83 -18.69 27.55
C GLU A 110 -41.71 -19.21 26.66
N LYS A 111 -42.05 -19.98 25.60
CA LYS A 111 -41.11 -20.39 24.55
C LYS A 111 -40.37 -19.21 23.94
N ILE A 112 -41.09 -18.15 23.57
CA ILE A 112 -40.48 -16.95 22.97
C ILE A 112 -39.48 -16.31 23.95
N ARG A 113 -39.84 -16.14 25.22
CA ARG A 113 -38.94 -15.52 26.22
C ARG A 113 -37.67 -16.36 26.46
N VAL A 114 -37.80 -17.68 26.52
CA VAL A 114 -36.62 -18.54 26.71
C VAL A 114 -35.76 -18.62 25.46
N LEU A 115 -36.34 -18.56 24.26
CA LEU A 115 -35.55 -18.50 23.02
C LEU A 115 -34.82 -17.17 22.85
N GLN A 116 -35.41 -16.05 23.27
CA GLN A 116 -34.71 -14.76 23.34
C GLN A 116 -33.49 -14.84 24.27
N THR A 117 -33.67 -15.48 25.42
CA THR A 117 -32.59 -15.72 26.38
C THR A 117 -31.53 -16.66 25.79
N LEU A 118 -31.98 -17.72 25.11
CA LEU A 118 -31.13 -18.71 24.45
C LEU A 118 -30.25 -18.06 23.39
N GLN A 119 -30.80 -17.19 22.53
CA GLN A 119 -30.05 -16.52 21.48
C GLN A 119 -28.84 -15.77 22.06
N VAL A 120 -29.05 -14.98 23.12
CA VAL A 120 -27.99 -14.20 23.77
C VAL A 120 -26.98 -15.09 24.47
N LEU A 121 -27.43 -16.15 25.15
CA LEU A 121 -26.53 -17.06 25.87
C LEU A 121 -25.74 -17.98 24.94
N SER A 122 -26.25 -18.27 23.74
CA SER A 122 -25.62 -19.14 22.75
C SER A 122 -24.33 -18.55 22.16
N GLU A 123 -24.12 -17.24 22.30
CA GLU A 123 -22.84 -16.59 21.95
C GLU A 123 -21.68 -17.01 22.89
N ASP A 124 -21.97 -17.45 24.13
CA ASP A 124 -20.95 -18.00 25.02
C ASP A 124 -20.71 -19.49 24.74
N ASN A 125 -19.46 -19.83 24.41
CA ASN A 125 -19.07 -21.19 24.08
C ASN A 125 -19.30 -22.20 25.24
N THR A 126 -19.17 -21.77 26.50
CA THR A 126 -19.38 -22.66 27.66
C THR A 126 -20.84 -23.07 27.75
N PHE A 127 -21.74 -22.11 27.64
CA PHE A 127 -23.16 -22.35 27.62
C PHE A 127 -23.59 -23.16 26.39
N ALA A 128 -23.10 -22.80 25.19
CA ALA A 128 -23.42 -23.52 23.96
C ALA A 128 -23.05 -25.01 24.06
N LEU A 129 -21.85 -25.33 24.56
CA LEU A 129 -21.40 -26.71 24.76
C LEU A 129 -22.29 -27.49 25.73
N GLU A 130 -22.70 -26.88 26.84
CA GLU A 130 -23.57 -27.53 27.81
C GLU A 130 -24.99 -27.73 27.25
N PHE A 131 -25.53 -26.74 26.52
CA PHE A 131 -26.83 -26.85 25.86
C PHE A 131 -26.85 -27.96 24.79
N ILE A 132 -25.77 -28.08 24.02
CA ILE A 132 -25.56 -29.16 23.04
C ILE A 132 -25.49 -30.52 23.74
N LYS A 133 -24.73 -30.61 24.84
CA LYS A 133 -24.54 -31.84 25.61
C LYS A 133 -25.87 -32.40 26.12
N GLU A 134 -26.78 -31.54 26.57
CA GLU A 134 -28.14 -31.91 27.01
C GLU A 134 -29.14 -32.08 25.85
N GLN A 135 -28.66 -32.30 24.62
CA GLN A 135 -29.46 -32.51 23.40
C GLN A 135 -30.38 -31.34 23.01
N GLY A 136 -30.11 -30.12 23.51
CA GLY A 136 -30.92 -28.94 23.20
C GLY A 136 -30.91 -28.57 21.72
N LEU A 137 -29.81 -28.81 21.01
CA LEU A 137 -29.75 -28.55 19.57
C LEU A 137 -30.76 -29.37 18.76
N SER A 138 -31.00 -30.64 19.14
CA SER A 138 -31.98 -31.50 18.47
C SER A 138 -33.40 -30.93 18.57
N LEU A 139 -33.72 -30.31 19.72
CA LEU A 139 -35.00 -29.63 19.94
C LEU A 139 -35.13 -28.39 19.06
N ILE A 140 -34.07 -27.58 18.94
CA ILE A 140 -34.05 -26.40 18.06
C ILE A 140 -34.20 -26.81 16.59
N ILE A 141 -33.53 -27.88 16.15
CA ILE A 141 -33.69 -28.44 14.80
C ILE A 141 -35.16 -28.84 14.57
N ALA A 142 -35.78 -29.56 15.51
CA ALA A 142 -37.18 -29.97 15.39
C ALA A 142 -38.15 -28.78 15.31
N LEU A 143 -37.90 -27.71 16.09
CA LEU A 143 -38.69 -26.46 16.02
C LEU A 143 -38.58 -25.76 14.67
N ILE A 144 -37.40 -25.81 14.03
CA ILE A 144 -37.19 -25.22 12.71
C ILE A 144 -37.86 -26.07 11.62
N GLU A 145 -37.75 -27.41 11.71
CA GLU A 145 -38.35 -28.34 10.76
C GLU A 145 -39.89 -28.31 10.77
N ASP A 146 -40.52 -27.94 11.88
CA ASP A 146 -41.97 -27.87 12.01
C ASP A 146 -42.59 -26.78 11.09
N PRO A 147 -43.40 -27.18 10.08
CA PRO A 147 -44.07 -26.22 9.21
C PRO A 147 -45.11 -25.36 9.92
N ALA A 148 -45.68 -25.83 11.03
CA ALA A 148 -46.71 -25.15 11.83
C ALA A 148 -46.13 -24.25 12.94
N CYS A 149 -44.80 -24.16 13.04
CA CYS A 149 -44.13 -23.34 14.06
C CYS A 149 -44.51 -21.85 13.93
N VAL A 150 -44.79 -21.23 15.08
CA VAL A 150 -45.14 -19.80 15.16
C VAL A 150 -43.96 -18.94 14.71
N GLU A 151 -44.20 -17.92 13.90
CA GLU A 151 -43.17 -17.09 13.27
C GLU A 151 -42.14 -16.51 14.27
N ASN A 152 -42.60 -15.97 15.41
CA ASN A 152 -41.71 -15.44 16.44
C ASN A 152 -40.83 -16.53 17.10
N ILE A 153 -41.39 -17.74 17.31
CA ILE A 153 -40.62 -18.87 17.85
C ILE A 153 -39.57 -19.30 16.84
N LEU A 154 -39.96 -19.41 15.57
CA LEU A 154 -39.08 -19.78 14.47
C LEU A 154 -37.92 -18.78 14.31
N GLN A 155 -38.19 -17.47 14.38
CA GLN A 155 -37.17 -16.43 14.33
C GLN A 155 -36.08 -16.66 15.39
N TYR A 156 -36.45 -16.74 16.67
CA TYR A 156 -35.45 -16.91 17.73
C TYR A 156 -34.79 -18.28 17.71
N ALA A 157 -35.50 -19.33 17.27
CA ALA A 157 -34.92 -20.66 17.08
C ALA A 157 -33.83 -20.67 16.00
N LEU A 158 -34.08 -20.03 14.86
CA LEU A 158 -33.10 -19.89 13.77
C LEU A 158 -31.87 -19.09 14.21
N CYS A 159 -32.07 -17.94 14.86
CA CYS A 159 -30.96 -17.12 15.34
C CYS A 159 -30.14 -17.88 16.40
N SER A 160 -30.79 -18.56 17.34
CA SER A 160 -30.11 -19.39 18.34
C SER A 160 -29.33 -20.52 17.68
N PHE A 161 -29.90 -21.17 16.64
CA PHE A 161 -29.22 -22.22 15.89
C PHE A 161 -27.94 -21.71 15.23
N VAL A 162 -27.97 -20.52 14.61
CA VAL A 162 -26.77 -19.90 14.00
C VAL A 162 -25.68 -19.72 15.06
N CYS A 163 -25.98 -19.06 16.17
CA CYS A 163 -25.00 -18.83 17.25
C CYS A 163 -24.44 -20.14 17.84
N LEU A 164 -25.27 -21.17 18.02
CA LEU A 164 -24.83 -22.47 18.52
C LEU A 164 -23.86 -23.17 17.56
N MET A 165 -24.09 -23.05 16.25
CA MET A 165 -23.26 -23.70 15.22
C MET A 165 -21.97 -22.93 14.90
N GLU A 166 -21.93 -21.61 15.14
CA GLU A 166 -20.75 -20.75 14.90
C GLU A 166 -19.50 -21.19 15.69
N HIS A 167 -19.67 -21.83 16.85
CA HIS A 167 -18.55 -22.36 17.65
C HIS A 167 -17.79 -23.52 16.98
N GLY A 168 -18.33 -24.10 15.90
CA GLY A 168 -17.67 -25.17 15.13
C GLY A 168 -17.50 -26.49 15.87
N THR A 169 -18.23 -26.71 16.97
CA THR A 169 -18.13 -27.92 17.81
C THR A 169 -18.83 -29.13 17.18
N ILE A 170 -19.82 -28.89 16.32
CA ILE A 170 -20.63 -29.91 15.66
C ILE A 170 -20.50 -29.80 14.14
N SER A 171 -20.41 -30.93 13.46
CA SER A 171 -20.44 -30.98 11.99
C SER A 171 -21.82 -30.62 11.45
N TRP A 172 -21.85 -29.78 10.42
CA TRP A 172 -23.06 -29.45 9.65
C TRP A 172 -23.72 -30.67 8.97
N ASP A 173 -23.01 -31.81 8.89
CA ASP A 173 -23.54 -33.05 8.29
C ASP A 173 -24.64 -33.70 9.13
N ILE A 174 -24.86 -33.30 10.39
CA ILE A 174 -25.98 -33.80 11.20
C ILE A 174 -27.36 -33.43 10.63
N LEU A 175 -27.42 -32.35 9.84
CA LEU A 175 -28.66 -31.73 9.37
C LEU A 175 -29.33 -32.57 8.28
N GLN A 176 -30.57 -32.98 8.49
CA GLN A 176 -31.29 -33.82 7.53
C GLN A 176 -31.72 -33.03 6.28
N PRO A 177 -31.97 -33.70 5.14
CA PRO A 177 -32.48 -33.04 3.94
C PRO A 177 -33.77 -32.23 4.18
N SER A 178 -34.64 -32.68 5.09
CA SER A 178 -35.85 -31.96 5.53
C SER A 178 -35.55 -30.57 6.08
N PHE A 179 -34.55 -30.45 6.95
CA PHE A 179 -34.09 -29.18 7.50
C PHE A 179 -33.60 -28.22 6.40
N ILE A 180 -32.85 -28.75 5.43
CA ILE A 180 -32.33 -27.95 4.31
C ILE A 180 -33.48 -27.43 3.44
N MET A 181 -34.40 -28.33 3.05
CA MET A 181 -35.58 -27.97 2.26
C MET A 181 -36.45 -26.92 2.98
N ARG A 182 -36.56 -27.03 4.31
CA ARG A 182 -37.29 -26.06 5.12
C ARG A 182 -36.64 -24.68 5.05
N ASN A 183 -35.32 -24.56 5.21
CA ASN A 183 -34.61 -23.28 5.10
C ASN A 183 -34.73 -22.67 3.69
N VAL A 184 -34.67 -23.48 2.63
CA VAL A 184 -34.93 -23.02 1.25
C VAL A 184 -36.35 -22.46 1.10
N ALA A 185 -37.34 -23.09 1.71
CA ALA A 185 -38.73 -22.60 1.70
C ALA A 185 -38.88 -21.28 2.48
N LEU A 186 -38.17 -21.12 3.60
CA LEU A 186 -38.23 -19.92 4.44
C LEU A 186 -37.70 -18.67 3.73
N ILE A 187 -36.62 -18.82 2.94
CA ILE A 187 -36.09 -17.72 2.12
C ILE A 187 -37.15 -17.19 1.16
N ASN A 188 -37.93 -18.07 0.54
CA ASN A 188 -38.93 -17.71 -0.47
C ASN A 188 -40.27 -17.26 0.10
N GLY A 189 -40.67 -17.82 1.25
CA GLY A 189 -42.02 -17.70 1.79
C GLY A 189 -42.17 -16.76 2.98
N SER A 190 -41.09 -16.45 3.70
CA SER A 190 -41.18 -15.57 4.88
C SER A 190 -41.19 -14.09 4.48
N THR A 191 -41.97 -13.29 5.21
CA THR A 191 -41.93 -11.82 5.16
C THR A 191 -41.02 -11.20 6.21
N ASN A 192 -40.50 -12.00 7.14
CA ASN A 192 -39.65 -11.55 8.24
C ASN A 192 -38.17 -11.61 7.83
N GLU A 193 -37.51 -10.47 7.90
CA GLU A 193 -36.12 -10.29 7.45
C GLU A 193 -35.14 -11.10 8.31
N ASP A 194 -35.38 -11.24 9.62
CA ASP A 194 -34.51 -11.98 10.52
C ASP A 194 -34.53 -13.49 10.20
N ILE A 195 -35.71 -14.01 9.87
CA ILE A 195 -35.90 -15.40 9.41
C ILE A 195 -35.14 -15.62 8.09
N GLN A 196 -35.30 -14.72 7.13
CA GLN A 196 -34.60 -14.81 5.84
C GLN A 196 -33.08 -14.73 6.02
N GLN A 197 -32.59 -13.82 6.86
CA GLN A 197 -31.15 -13.67 7.14
C GLN A 197 -30.56 -14.92 7.76
N ALA A 198 -31.20 -15.46 8.80
CA ALA A 198 -30.72 -16.66 9.48
C ALA A 198 -30.78 -17.88 8.54
N ALA A 199 -31.86 -18.05 7.77
CA ALA A 199 -31.97 -19.13 6.79
C ALA A 199 -30.89 -19.04 5.69
N LEU A 200 -30.58 -17.83 5.20
CA LEU A 200 -29.50 -17.61 4.24
C LEU A 200 -28.13 -17.95 4.84
N ALA A 201 -27.84 -17.49 6.06
CA ALA A 201 -26.59 -17.77 6.76
C ALA A 201 -26.39 -19.28 7.02
N ILE A 202 -27.46 -19.98 7.41
CA ILE A 202 -27.46 -21.44 7.57
C ILE A 202 -27.12 -22.12 6.24
N LEU A 203 -27.77 -21.74 5.15
CA LEU A 203 -27.53 -22.36 3.84
C LEU A 203 -26.13 -22.05 3.29
N GLU A 204 -25.63 -20.84 3.52
CA GLU A 204 -24.25 -20.47 3.20
C GLU A 204 -23.26 -21.38 3.94
N ASN A 205 -23.42 -21.51 5.25
CA ASN A 205 -22.57 -22.36 6.07
C ASN A 205 -22.65 -23.84 5.67
N ILE A 206 -23.82 -24.34 5.28
CA ILE A 206 -23.97 -25.70 4.75
C ILE A 206 -23.20 -25.87 3.45
N VAL A 207 -23.27 -24.89 2.54
CA VAL A 207 -22.51 -24.91 1.27
C VAL A 207 -21.01 -24.92 1.56
N GLN A 208 -20.55 -24.12 2.51
CA GLN A 208 -19.12 -24.01 2.83
C GLN A 208 -18.57 -25.23 3.58
N ASN A 209 -19.33 -25.78 4.53
CA ASN A 209 -18.82 -26.68 5.57
C ASN A 209 -19.41 -28.11 5.54
N SER A 210 -20.44 -28.42 4.73
CA SER A 210 -21.07 -29.75 4.66
C SER A 210 -20.85 -30.45 3.31
N ASN A 211 -20.91 -31.78 3.33
CA ASN A 211 -20.97 -32.60 2.11
C ASN A 211 -22.32 -32.50 1.35
N LYS A 212 -23.32 -31.81 1.93
CA LYS A 212 -24.68 -31.63 1.36
C LYS A 212 -24.81 -30.42 0.44
N CYS A 213 -23.70 -29.78 0.05
CA CYS A 213 -23.68 -28.64 -0.89
C CYS A 213 -24.49 -28.89 -2.16
N ALA A 214 -24.42 -30.10 -2.74
CA ALA A 214 -25.14 -30.45 -3.98
C ALA A 214 -26.67 -30.39 -3.83
N LEU A 215 -27.20 -30.60 -2.62
CA LEU A 215 -28.64 -30.47 -2.36
C LEU A 215 -29.05 -28.99 -2.37
N VAL A 216 -28.27 -28.13 -1.69
CA VAL A 216 -28.52 -26.68 -1.68
C VAL A 216 -28.42 -26.10 -3.09
N GLU A 217 -27.40 -26.51 -3.85
CA GLU A 217 -27.20 -26.07 -5.24
C GLU A 217 -28.36 -26.44 -6.16
N LYS A 218 -28.97 -27.62 -5.96
CA LYS A 218 -30.09 -28.09 -6.78
C LYS A 218 -31.38 -27.31 -6.50
N GLU A 219 -31.61 -26.96 -5.24
CA GLU A 219 -32.88 -26.37 -4.79
C GLU A 219 -32.88 -24.83 -4.85
N ILE A 220 -31.70 -24.20 -4.76
CA ILE A 220 -31.56 -22.74 -4.84
C ILE A 220 -31.23 -22.32 -6.28
N THR A 221 -32.21 -21.68 -6.93
CA THR A 221 -32.02 -21.12 -8.27
C THR A 221 -31.44 -19.70 -8.22
N LEU A 222 -30.71 -19.31 -9.26
CA LEU A 222 -30.25 -17.93 -9.42
C LEU A 222 -31.40 -16.92 -9.50
N GLU A 223 -32.57 -17.33 -10.00
CA GLU A 223 -33.75 -16.49 -10.06
C GLU A 223 -34.30 -16.17 -8.66
N THR A 224 -34.26 -17.15 -7.75
CA THR A 224 -34.57 -16.94 -6.33
C THR A 224 -33.64 -15.91 -5.70
N LEU A 225 -32.33 -16.05 -5.87
CA LEU A 225 -31.35 -15.11 -5.34
C LEU A 225 -31.56 -13.70 -5.92
N LEU A 226 -31.85 -13.61 -7.22
CA LEU A 226 -32.15 -12.34 -7.87
C LEU A 226 -33.40 -11.65 -7.31
N LYS A 227 -34.46 -12.42 -7.01
CA LYS A 227 -35.69 -11.90 -6.39
C LYS A 227 -35.37 -11.30 -5.01
N LEU A 228 -34.58 -11.99 -4.20
CA LEU A 228 -34.16 -11.50 -2.87
C LEU A 228 -33.34 -10.22 -2.98
N LEU A 229 -32.36 -10.17 -3.89
CA LEU A 229 -31.53 -8.98 -4.08
C LEU A 229 -32.37 -7.74 -4.49
N ARG A 230 -33.46 -7.94 -5.23
CA ARG A 230 -34.37 -6.85 -5.65
C ARG A 230 -35.30 -6.36 -4.57
N GLN A 231 -35.84 -7.27 -3.76
CA GLN A 231 -37.00 -7.00 -2.92
C GLN A 231 -36.63 -6.79 -1.44
N SER A 232 -35.40 -7.13 -1.05
CA SER A 232 -35.01 -7.16 0.36
C SER A 232 -34.12 -5.98 0.75
N ARG A 233 -34.01 -5.73 2.05
CA ARG A 233 -33.11 -4.71 2.62
C ARG A 233 -31.64 -5.16 2.60
N GLN A 234 -30.76 -4.23 2.93
CA GLN A 234 -29.31 -4.37 2.82
C GLN A 234 -28.73 -5.63 3.49
N HIS A 235 -29.22 -6.01 4.67
CA HIS A 235 -28.72 -7.19 5.40
C HIS A 235 -29.09 -8.51 4.72
N VAL A 236 -30.31 -8.64 4.21
CA VAL A 236 -30.72 -9.82 3.41
C VAL A 236 -29.96 -9.87 2.10
N GLN A 237 -29.76 -8.70 1.44
CA GLN A 237 -28.96 -8.60 0.23
C GLN A 237 -27.52 -9.10 0.46
N GLN A 238 -26.92 -8.73 1.60
CA GLN A 238 -25.57 -9.15 1.98
C GLN A 238 -25.48 -10.68 2.09
N ASN A 239 -26.35 -11.32 2.89
CA ASN A 239 -26.34 -12.78 3.05
C ASN A 239 -26.68 -13.51 1.74
N THR A 240 -27.46 -12.87 0.86
CA THR A 240 -27.76 -13.40 -0.47
C THR A 240 -26.50 -13.40 -1.37
N ILE A 241 -25.69 -12.34 -1.34
CA ILE A 241 -24.41 -12.29 -2.06
C ILE A 241 -23.40 -13.26 -1.43
N ALA A 242 -23.37 -13.38 -0.10
CA ALA A 242 -22.51 -14.33 0.60
C ALA A 242 -22.80 -15.79 0.19
N LEU A 243 -24.08 -16.17 0.15
CA LEU A 243 -24.52 -17.46 -0.37
C LEU A 243 -24.15 -17.64 -1.86
N LEU A 244 -24.33 -16.61 -2.69
CA LEU A 244 -23.92 -16.65 -4.10
C LEU A 244 -22.40 -16.89 -4.23
N ASN A 245 -21.58 -16.20 -3.42
CA ASN A 245 -20.14 -16.38 -3.37
C ASN A 245 -19.77 -17.80 -2.93
N ALA A 246 -20.42 -18.33 -1.90
CA ALA A 246 -20.21 -19.70 -1.43
C ALA A 246 -20.51 -20.74 -2.51
N LEU A 247 -21.62 -20.59 -3.24
CA LEU A 247 -21.98 -21.45 -4.37
C LEU A 247 -20.95 -21.34 -5.49
N PHE A 248 -20.47 -20.14 -5.80
CA PHE A 248 -19.45 -19.91 -6.82
C PHE A 248 -18.10 -20.57 -6.44
N ILE A 249 -17.68 -20.45 -5.17
CA ILE A 249 -16.46 -21.06 -4.64
C ILE A 249 -16.52 -22.58 -4.73
N LYS A 250 -17.65 -23.20 -4.37
CA LYS A 250 -17.80 -24.67 -4.38
C LYS A 250 -18.11 -25.26 -5.74
N ALA A 251 -18.58 -24.46 -6.69
CA ALA A 251 -18.88 -24.91 -8.05
C ALA A 251 -17.62 -25.40 -8.81
N ASP A 252 -17.81 -26.36 -9.70
CA ASP A 252 -16.80 -26.77 -10.67
C ASP A 252 -16.58 -25.68 -11.76
N GLU A 253 -15.53 -25.82 -12.56
CA GLU A 253 -15.14 -24.82 -13.56
C GLU A 253 -16.25 -24.53 -14.59
N SER A 254 -16.95 -25.57 -15.08
CA SER A 254 -18.03 -25.44 -16.06
C SER A 254 -19.19 -24.63 -15.49
N LYS A 255 -19.59 -24.97 -14.26
CA LYS A 255 -20.64 -24.28 -13.53
C LYS A 255 -20.25 -22.85 -13.20
N ARG A 256 -19.03 -22.58 -12.74
CA ARG A 256 -18.56 -21.22 -12.47
C ARG A 256 -18.68 -20.31 -13.71
N ARG A 257 -18.34 -20.82 -14.89
CA ARG A 257 -18.52 -20.08 -16.16
C ARG A 257 -20.00 -19.83 -16.47
N MET A 258 -20.86 -20.82 -16.26
CA MET A 258 -22.32 -20.66 -16.42
C MET A 258 -22.90 -19.61 -15.46
N LEU A 259 -22.48 -19.64 -14.19
CA LEU A 259 -22.86 -18.66 -13.17
C LEU A 259 -22.41 -17.26 -13.59
N ALA A 260 -21.14 -17.07 -13.93
CA ALA A 260 -20.63 -15.76 -14.36
C ALA A 260 -21.32 -15.24 -15.63
N THR A 261 -21.61 -16.11 -16.60
CA THR A 261 -22.37 -15.73 -17.80
C THR A 261 -23.78 -15.24 -17.43
N THR A 262 -24.44 -15.92 -16.50
CA THR A 262 -25.78 -15.51 -16.03
C THR A 262 -25.73 -14.19 -15.26
N LEU A 263 -24.74 -14.01 -14.38
CA LEU A 263 -24.54 -12.79 -13.61
C LEU A 263 -24.20 -11.58 -14.48
N SER A 264 -23.50 -11.81 -15.60
CA SER A 264 -23.14 -10.78 -16.58
C SER A 264 -24.34 -10.30 -17.39
N SER A 265 -25.44 -11.07 -17.43
CA SER A 265 -26.64 -10.65 -18.14
C SER A 265 -27.22 -9.35 -17.54
N LYS A 266 -27.74 -8.49 -18.41
CA LYS A 266 -28.27 -7.16 -18.06
C LYS A 266 -29.20 -7.16 -16.84
N GLN A 267 -30.01 -8.21 -16.70
CA GLN A 267 -30.97 -8.34 -15.62
C GLN A 267 -30.30 -8.48 -14.24
N TYR A 268 -29.30 -9.34 -14.11
CA TYR A 268 -28.57 -9.59 -12.86
C TYR A 268 -27.63 -8.45 -12.56
N ARG A 269 -26.91 -7.99 -13.59
CA ARG A 269 -26.01 -6.85 -13.52
C ARG A 269 -26.69 -5.58 -13.01
N SER A 270 -27.89 -5.27 -13.49
CA SER A 270 -28.67 -4.12 -13.02
C SER A 270 -29.02 -4.23 -11.53
N VAL A 271 -29.27 -5.44 -11.04
CA VAL A 271 -29.63 -5.65 -9.62
C VAL A 271 -28.40 -5.57 -8.75
N ILE A 272 -27.29 -6.22 -9.12
CA ILE A 272 -26.03 -6.12 -8.38
C ILE A 272 -25.58 -4.66 -8.30
N ASN A 273 -25.65 -3.91 -9.40
CA ASN A 273 -25.35 -2.48 -9.38
C ASN A 273 -26.27 -1.67 -8.45
N SER A 274 -27.55 -2.05 -8.31
CA SER A 274 -28.46 -1.37 -7.38
C SER A 274 -28.11 -1.60 -5.91
N VAL A 275 -27.38 -2.68 -5.58
CA VAL A 275 -26.86 -2.95 -4.23
C VAL A 275 -25.62 -2.09 -3.94
N ILE A 276 -24.88 -1.68 -4.97
CA ILE A 276 -23.68 -0.87 -4.82
C ILE A 276 -24.06 0.57 -4.45
N THR A 277 -23.96 0.90 -3.16
CA THR A 277 -24.25 2.23 -2.63
C THR A 277 -23.07 2.81 -1.85
N PRO A 278 -22.88 4.15 -1.81
CA PRO A 278 -21.82 4.77 -1.01
C PRO A 278 -21.95 4.54 0.51
N THR A 279 -23.14 4.21 0.98
CA THR A 279 -23.47 3.97 2.39
C THR A 279 -23.37 2.50 2.78
N MET A 280 -22.74 1.66 1.97
CA MET A 280 -22.62 0.23 2.26
C MET A 280 -21.70 -0.04 3.46
N GLY A 281 -22.08 -1.00 4.30
CA GLY A 281 -21.23 -1.46 5.40
C GLY A 281 -20.00 -2.24 4.89
N ALA A 282 -19.00 -2.39 5.76
CA ALA A 282 -17.75 -3.10 5.45
C ALA A 282 -17.98 -4.54 4.96
N GLU A 283 -18.96 -5.23 5.55
CA GLU A 283 -19.29 -6.61 5.19
C GLU A 283 -19.89 -6.73 3.79
N MET A 284 -20.86 -5.87 3.43
CA MET A 284 -21.36 -5.79 2.06
C MET A 284 -20.23 -5.49 1.04
N ALA A 285 -19.32 -4.56 1.39
CA ALA A 285 -18.18 -4.25 0.54
C ALA A 285 -17.23 -5.45 0.36
N HIS A 286 -17.03 -6.24 1.43
CA HIS A 286 -16.29 -7.50 1.38
C HIS A 286 -16.96 -8.51 0.44
N GLN A 287 -18.28 -8.71 0.57
CA GLN A 287 -19.01 -9.66 -0.29
C GLN A 287 -18.95 -9.29 -1.78
N LEU A 288 -19.00 -7.99 -2.11
CA LEU A 288 -18.82 -7.51 -3.48
C LEU A 288 -17.37 -7.66 -3.98
N TYR A 289 -16.38 -7.47 -3.11
CA TYR A 289 -14.98 -7.76 -3.40
C TYR A 289 -14.74 -9.23 -3.73
N VAL A 290 -15.30 -10.14 -2.92
CA VAL A 290 -15.21 -11.59 -3.17
C VAL A 290 -15.84 -11.91 -4.52
N LEU A 291 -17.06 -11.40 -4.79
CA LEU A 291 -17.74 -11.64 -6.07
C LEU A 291 -16.92 -11.14 -7.27
N GLN A 292 -16.35 -9.93 -7.18
CA GLN A 292 -15.49 -9.39 -8.23
C GLN A 292 -14.24 -10.25 -8.44
N THR A 293 -13.59 -10.68 -7.35
CA THR A 293 -12.38 -11.51 -7.41
C THR A 293 -12.67 -12.85 -8.06
N LEU A 294 -13.80 -13.49 -7.71
CA LEU A 294 -14.22 -14.77 -8.29
C LEU A 294 -14.57 -14.65 -9.78
N THR A 295 -15.28 -13.59 -10.17
CA THR A 295 -15.67 -13.34 -11.56
C THR A 295 -14.46 -13.01 -12.44
N LEU A 296 -13.58 -12.12 -11.98
CA LEU A 296 -12.33 -11.82 -12.67
C LEU A 296 -11.36 -13.01 -12.68
N GLY A 297 -11.38 -13.84 -11.63
CA GLY A 297 -10.57 -15.05 -11.52
C GLY A 297 -10.84 -16.07 -12.64
N LEU A 298 -12.00 -16.04 -13.28
CA LEU A 298 -12.29 -16.90 -14.45
C LEU A 298 -11.38 -16.61 -15.65
N LEU A 299 -10.77 -15.42 -15.71
CA LEU A 299 -9.81 -15.05 -16.75
C LEU A 299 -8.45 -15.76 -16.56
N GLU A 300 -8.16 -16.26 -15.35
CA GLU A 300 -6.89 -16.89 -15.01
C GLU A 300 -6.54 -18.06 -15.95
N GLN A 301 -7.53 -18.88 -16.29
CA GLN A 301 -7.29 -20.01 -17.18
C GLN A 301 -6.86 -19.56 -18.56
N ARG A 302 -7.54 -18.56 -19.15
CA ARG A 302 -7.14 -17.99 -20.45
C ARG A 302 -5.78 -17.31 -20.35
N MET A 303 -5.51 -16.65 -19.23
CA MET A 303 -4.23 -16.00 -18.91
C MET A 303 -3.06 -17.00 -18.84
N LYS A 304 -3.27 -18.17 -18.25
CA LYS A 304 -2.26 -19.22 -18.05
C LYS A 304 -2.19 -20.24 -19.18
N THR A 305 -3.13 -20.23 -20.13
CA THR A 305 -3.12 -21.14 -21.28
C THR A 305 -2.21 -20.57 -22.36
N PRO A 306 -1.07 -21.22 -22.68
CA PRO A 306 -0.24 -20.85 -23.82
C PRO A 306 -0.99 -21.19 -25.10
N MET A 307 -0.83 -20.35 -26.14
CA MET A 307 -1.45 -20.62 -27.43
C MET A 307 -0.77 -21.78 -28.14
N ASP A 308 -1.55 -22.74 -28.63
CA ASP A 308 -1.04 -23.72 -29.59
C ASP A 308 -0.93 -23.05 -30.96
N ALA A 309 0.29 -23.04 -31.51
CA ALA A 309 0.57 -22.47 -32.82
C ALA A 309 -0.20 -23.17 -33.97
N GLN A 310 -0.74 -24.37 -33.74
CA GLN A 310 -1.57 -25.12 -34.69
C GLN A 310 -3.07 -25.02 -34.41
N ASP A 311 -3.50 -24.28 -33.38
CA ASP A 311 -4.93 -24.08 -33.09
C ASP A 311 -5.60 -23.27 -34.21
N GLN A 312 -6.55 -23.91 -34.89
CA GLN A 312 -7.26 -23.31 -36.01
C GLN A 312 -8.11 -22.10 -35.58
N ASP A 313 -8.75 -22.13 -34.40
CA ASP A 313 -9.57 -21.00 -33.93
C ASP A 313 -8.72 -19.76 -33.65
N ALA A 314 -7.58 -19.96 -32.97
CA ALA A 314 -6.62 -18.89 -32.73
C ALA A 314 -6.05 -18.30 -34.03
N GLN A 315 -5.69 -19.15 -34.99
CA GLN A 315 -5.22 -18.70 -36.30
C GLN A 315 -6.29 -17.92 -37.07
N GLU A 316 -7.55 -18.34 -37.03
CA GLU A 316 -8.66 -17.60 -37.65
C GLU A 316 -8.87 -16.23 -36.99
N LYS A 317 -8.81 -16.14 -35.66
CA LYS A 317 -8.85 -14.84 -34.95
C LYS A 317 -7.69 -13.92 -35.34
N ILE A 318 -6.47 -14.44 -35.48
CA ILE A 318 -5.30 -13.67 -35.92
C ILE A 318 -5.46 -13.18 -37.38
N LYS A 319 -5.99 -14.04 -38.27
CA LYS A 319 -6.32 -13.64 -39.65
C LYS A 319 -7.41 -12.57 -39.66
N GLU A 320 -8.40 -12.68 -38.79
CA GLU A 320 -9.47 -11.68 -38.66
C GLU A 320 -8.94 -10.33 -38.20
N LEU A 321 -8.03 -10.27 -37.22
CA LEU A 321 -7.35 -9.03 -36.81
C LEU A 321 -6.71 -8.32 -38.00
N ARG A 322 -5.99 -9.08 -38.84
CA ARG A 322 -5.36 -8.56 -40.06
C ARG A 322 -6.39 -8.06 -41.06
N ARG A 323 -7.45 -8.83 -41.30
CA ARG A 323 -8.52 -8.46 -42.24
C ARG A 323 -9.20 -7.17 -41.82
N ILE A 324 -9.57 -7.05 -40.54
CA ILE A 324 -10.21 -5.83 -40.01
C ILE A 324 -9.26 -4.62 -40.15
N ALA A 325 -7.95 -4.82 -39.94
CA ALA A 325 -6.98 -3.73 -39.99
C ALA A 325 -6.65 -3.22 -41.40
N PHE A 326 -6.68 -4.07 -42.44
CA PHE A 326 -6.16 -3.68 -43.77
C PHE A 326 -7.12 -3.92 -44.93
N GLU A 327 -8.17 -4.71 -44.75
CA GLU A 327 -9.09 -5.13 -45.82
C GLU A 327 -10.50 -4.54 -45.64
N ALA A 328 -10.77 -3.81 -44.54
CA ALA A 328 -12.09 -3.28 -44.21
C ALA A 328 -12.54 -2.07 -45.06
N ASP A 329 -11.63 -1.40 -45.78
CA ASP A 329 -11.92 -0.15 -46.52
C ASP A 329 -12.29 -0.32 -48.00
N GLY A 330 -12.46 -1.55 -48.52
CA GLY A 330 -13.01 -1.77 -49.86
C GLY A 330 -12.19 -1.16 -51.02
N ILE A 331 -10.93 -0.80 -50.78
CA ILE A 331 -9.98 -0.44 -51.84
C ILE A 331 -9.19 -1.71 -52.15
N ASP A 332 -9.71 -2.52 -53.06
CA ASP A 332 -8.86 -3.47 -53.78
C ASP A 332 -7.71 -2.65 -54.39
N PRO A 333 -6.43 -2.97 -54.10
CA PRO A 333 -5.35 -2.45 -54.91
C PRO A 333 -5.61 -2.91 -56.35
N ILE A 334 -5.69 -1.98 -57.28
CA ILE A 334 -5.82 -2.24 -58.72
C ILE A 334 -4.84 -3.37 -59.06
N PRO A 335 -5.30 -4.51 -59.63
CA PRO A 335 -4.42 -5.64 -59.87
C PRO A 335 -3.45 -5.27 -60.99
N ASP A 336 -2.21 -4.96 -60.63
CA ASP A 336 -1.14 -4.84 -61.61
C ASP A 336 -0.93 -6.22 -62.25
N VAL A 337 -1.16 -6.29 -63.56
CA VAL A 337 -1.42 -7.52 -64.33
C VAL A 337 -0.17 -8.41 -64.48
N THR A 338 0.96 -8.00 -63.92
CA THR A 338 2.27 -8.66 -64.11
C THR A 338 2.71 -9.58 -62.95
N ALA A 339 2.06 -9.58 -61.78
CA ALA A 339 2.57 -10.27 -60.58
C ALA A 339 1.83 -11.60 -60.21
N ARG A 340 1.21 -12.28 -61.19
CA ARG A 340 0.23 -13.36 -60.94
C ARG A 340 0.75 -14.74 -60.53
N ARG A 341 2.01 -14.96 -60.14
CA ARG A 341 2.48 -16.34 -59.83
C ARG A 341 3.23 -16.58 -58.51
N HIS A 342 3.52 -15.57 -57.68
CA HIS A 342 4.29 -15.81 -56.46
C HIS A 342 3.87 -15.09 -55.15
N HIS A 343 2.72 -14.40 -55.08
CA HIS A 343 2.46 -13.44 -53.98
C HIS A 343 1.53 -13.86 -52.82
N HIS A 344 0.99 -15.07 -52.74
CA HIS A 344 0.00 -15.37 -51.68
C HIS A 344 0.58 -15.67 -50.27
N SER A 345 1.86 -15.99 -50.13
CA SER A 345 2.45 -16.28 -48.80
C SER A 345 3.27 -15.10 -48.24
N GLY A 346 4.01 -14.37 -49.07
CA GLY A 346 4.90 -13.28 -48.63
C GLY A 346 4.22 -11.92 -48.37
N ALA A 347 2.99 -11.71 -48.87
CA ALA A 347 2.24 -10.47 -48.60
C ALA A 347 1.66 -10.45 -47.18
N HIS A 348 1.32 -11.62 -46.63
CA HIS A 348 0.68 -11.75 -45.32
C HIS A 348 1.67 -11.56 -44.16
N SER A 349 2.92 -12.04 -44.27
CA SER A 349 3.95 -11.81 -43.25
C SER A 349 4.26 -10.33 -43.07
N GLY A 350 4.31 -9.56 -44.17
CA GLY A 350 4.47 -8.10 -44.11
C GLY A 350 3.36 -7.38 -43.36
N HIS A 351 2.12 -7.90 -43.37
CA HIS A 351 1.00 -7.32 -42.63
C HIS A 351 1.07 -7.65 -41.13
N TYR A 352 1.54 -8.84 -40.76
CA TYR A 352 1.75 -9.19 -39.35
C TYR A 352 2.90 -8.42 -38.73
N LYS A 353 3.97 -8.16 -39.50
CA LYS A 353 5.01 -7.21 -39.10
C LYS A 353 4.44 -5.81 -38.88
N LYS A 354 3.60 -5.31 -39.81
CA LYS A 354 2.92 -4.00 -39.67
C LYS A 354 1.93 -3.94 -38.50
N LEU A 355 1.39 -5.06 -38.05
CA LEU A 355 0.60 -5.15 -36.81
C LEU A 355 1.46 -5.11 -35.55
N GLY A 356 2.79 -5.19 -35.66
CA GLY A 356 3.71 -5.12 -34.54
C GLY A 356 3.83 -6.43 -33.75
N PHE A 357 3.63 -7.59 -34.39
CA PHE A 357 4.01 -8.88 -33.82
C PHE A 357 5.53 -9.09 -33.90
N LYS A 358 6.10 -9.78 -32.91
CA LYS A 358 7.52 -10.19 -32.91
C LYS A 358 7.77 -11.25 -33.98
N CYS A 359 6.90 -12.26 -34.07
CA CYS A 359 6.95 -13.26 -35.13
C CYS A 359 6.02 -12.88 -36.29
N ASP A 360 6.61 -12.43 -37.41
CA ASP A 360 5.88 -12.04 -38.62
C ASP A 360 5.42 -13.22 -39.48
N VAL A 361 6.07 -14.38 -39.33
CA VAL A 361 5.71 -15.63 -40.03
C VAL A 361 4.56 -16.35 -39.32
N ASN A 362 4.60 -16.43 -37.99
CA ASN A 362 3.55 -17.07 -37.19
C ASN A 362 3.27 -16.29 -35.89
N PRO A 363 2.36 -15.30 -35.93
CA PRO A 363 2.01 -14.48 -34.77
C PRO A 363 1.46 -15.26 -33.57
N ALA A 364 0.98 -16.49 -33.77
CA ALA A 364 0.51 -17.34 -32.66
C ALA A 364 1.62 -17.63 -31.64
N GLN A 365 2.89 -17.62 -32.07
CA GLN A 365 4.04 -17.82 -31.19
C GLN A 365 4.19 -16.73 -30.12
N ASP A 366 3.76 -15.50 -30.41
CA ASP A 366 3.81 -14.39 -29.47
C ASP A 366 2.89 -14.62 -28.24
N PHE A 367 1.87 -15.48 -28.37
CA PHE A 367 0.92 -15.82 -27.31
C PHE A 367 1.29 -17.12 -26.57
N MET A 368 2.46 -17.71 -26.85
CA MET A 368 2.96 -18.87 -26.11
C MET A 368 3.47 -18.48 -24.71
N GLU A 369 3.87 -17.23 -24.50
CA GLU A 369 4.31 -16.73 -23.20
C GLU A 369 3.10 -16.50 -22.28
N THR A 370 3.17 -17.08 -21.07
CA THR A 370 2.15 -16.92 -20.03
C THR A 370 2.77 -16.35 -18.75
N PRO A 371 2.12 -15.36 -18.10
CA PRO A 371 0.96 -14.59 -18.58
C PRO A 371 1.33 -13.65 -19.76
N PRO A 372 0.37 -13.26 -20.63
CA PRO A 372 -1.08 -13.47 -20.52
C PRO A 372 -1.67 -14.53 -21.47
N GLY A 373 -0.85 -15.25 -22.24
CA GLY A 373 -1.33 -16.35 -23.09
C GLY A 373 -2.48 -15.99 -24.04
N THR A 374 -3.47 -16.88 -24.14
CA THR A 374 -4.64 -16.71 -25.01
C THR A 374 -5.55 -15.52 -24.66
N LEU A 375 -5.52 -15.02 -23.42
CA LEU A 375 -6.36 -13.89 -22.99
C LEU A 375 -6.05 -12.61 -23.77
N ALA A 376 -4.77 -12.40 -24.15
CA ALA A 376 -4.40 -11.24 -24.95
C ALA A 376 -5.07 -11.25 -26.33
N LEU A 377 -5.15 -12.42 -26.98
CA LEU A 377 -5.84 -12.53 -28.27
C LEU A 377 -7.34 -12.23 -28.13
N ASP A 378 -7.97 -12.68 -27.05
CA ASP A 378 -9.39 -12.39 -26.78
C ASP A 378 -9.64 -10.89 -26.63
N CYS A 379 -8.78 -10.18 -25.89
CA CYS A 379 -8.87 -8.73 -25.74
C CYS A 379 -8.64 -7.99 -27.07
N MET A 380 -7.66 -8.42 -27.86
CA MET A 380 -7.35 -7.82 -29.16
C MET A 380 -8.50 -8.00 -30.15
N ILE A 381 -9.06 -9.21 -30.27
CA ILE A 381 -10.16 -9.47 -31.19
C ILE A 381 -11.44 -8.76 -30.74
N TYR A 382 -11.67 -8.66 -29.42
CA TYR A 382 -12.76 -7.87 -28.86
C TYR A 382 -12.65 -6.40 -29.27
N PHE A 383 -11.46 -5.80 -29.14
CA PHE A 383 -11.22 -4.41 -29.55
C PHE A 383 -11.46 -4.21 -31.05
N ALA A 384 -10.97 -5.13 -31.89
CA ALA A 384 -11.13 -5.05 -33.34
C ALA A 384 -12.61 -5.16 -33.78
N ARG A 385 -13.40 -6.02 -33.13
CA ARG A 385 -14.81 -6.24 -33.46
C ARG A 385 -15.74 -5.15 -32.94
N ASN A 386 -15.55 -4.70 -31.69
CA ASN A 386 -16.47 -3.77 -31.04
C ASN A 386 -16.09 -2.29 -31.27
N TYR A 387 -14.80 -2.01 -31.47
CA TYR A 387 -14.28 -0.65 -31.65
C TYR A 387 -13.46 -0.52 -32.93
N THR A 388 -13.97 -1.06 -34.04
CA THR A 388 -13.27 -1.18 -35.32
C THR A 388 -12.59 0.11 -35.77
N GLN A 389 -13.26 1.26 -35.71
CA GLN A 389 -12.67 2.55 -36.11
C GLN A 389 -11.49 2.98 -35.22
N SER A 390 -11.56 2.70 -33.91
CA SER A 390 -10.45 3.02 -32.99
C SER A 390 -9.28 2.05 -33.20
N TYR A 391 -9.59 0.77 -33.42
CA TYR A 391 -8.60 -0.26 -33.75
C TYR A 391 -7.85 0.05 -35.05
N THR A 392 -8.56 0.29 -36.15
CA THR A 392 -7.92 0.61 -37.44
C THR A 392 -7.10 1.89 -37.33
N LYS A 393 -7.60 2.92 -36.63
CA LYS A 393 -6.83 4.14 -36.37
C LYS A 393 -5.50 3.85 -35.65
N VAL A 394 -5.52 3.08 -34.56
CA VAL A 394 -4.29 2.72 -33.82
C VAL A 394 -3.32 1.93 -34.72
N VAL A 395 -3.81 1.00 -35.53
CA VAL A 395 -2.94 0.19 -36.42
C VAL A 395 -2.38 1.03 -37.58
N HIS A 396 -3.20 1.84 -38.26
CA HIS A 396 -2.77 2.64 -39.41
C HIS A 396 -1.81 3.77 -39.04
N GLU A 397 -2.03 4.42 -37.89
CA GLU A 397 -1.14 5.48 -37.40
C GLU A 397 0.30 4.99 -37.15
N ASN A 398 0.46 3.69 -36.87
CA ASN A 398 1.76 3.08 -36.59
C ASN A 398 2.33 2.30 -37.77
N SER A 399 1.50 1.61 -38.56
CA SER A 399 1.96 0.80 -39.72
C SER A 399 2.42 1.61 -40.94
N CYS A 400 2.02 2.87 -41.03
CA CYS A 400 2.45 3.80 -42.09
C CYS A 400 3.69 4.63 -41.70
N ARG A 401 4.18 4.48 -40.46
CA ARG A 401 5.41 5.14 -40.00
C ARG A 401 6.62 4.32 -40.42
N ALA A 402 7.61 4.99 -41.00
CA ALA A 402 8.90 4.39 -41.35
C ALA A 402 10.01 4.84 -40.39
N ASP A 403 9.66 5.52 -39.29
CA ASP A 403 10.59 5.98 -38.26
C ASP A 403 10.63 5.02 -37.07
N GLU A 404 11.62 5.18 -36.20
CA GLU A 404 11.84 4.33 -35.02
C GLU A 404 10.77 4.50 -33.91
N HIS A 405 9.75 5.33 -34.17
CA HIS A 405 8.71 5.73 -33.23
C HIS A 405 7.37 5.01 -33.42
N GLU A 406 7.33 3.94 -34.21
CA GLU A 406 6.15 3.08 -34.34
C GLU A 406 5.82 2.37 -33.02
N CYS A 407 4.54 2.39 -32.62
CA CYS A 407 4.05 1.61 -31.49
C CYS A 407 3.60 0.22 -31.98
N PRO A 408 4.28 -0.88 -31.62
CA PRO A 408 3.96 -2.20 -32.15
C PRO A 408 2.71 -2.79 -31.47
N PHE A 409 1.54 -2.65 -32.13
CA PHE A 409 0.23 -2.99 -31.55
C PHE A 409 0.16 -4.40 -30.95
N GLY A 410 0.63 -5.44 -31.65
CA GLY A 410 0.64 -6.82 -31.17
C GLY A 410 1.42 -6.97 -29.87
N ARG A 411 2.70 -6.58 -29.88
CA ARG A 411 3.57 -6.63 -28.70
C ARG A 411 3.03 -5.80 -27.52
N THR A 412 2.55 -4.58 -27.77
CA THR A 412 2.03 -3.72 -26.69
C THR A 412 0.70 -4.21 -26.13
N SER A 413 -0.13 -4.85 -26.95
CA SER A 413 -1.41 -5.43 -26.48
C SER A 413 -1.17 -6.59 -25.53
N ILE A 414 -0.25 -7.49 -25.87
CA ILE A 414 0.14 -8.62 -25.01
C ILE A 414 0.68 -8.11 -23.68
N GLU A 415 1.64 -7.18 -23.71
CA GLU A 415 2.21 -6.63 -22.47
C GLU A 415 1.17 -5.86 -21.65
N LEU A 416 0.25 -5.13 -22.30
CA LEU A 416 -0.81 -4.41 -21.58
C LEU A 416 -1.73 -5.36 -20.83
N VAL A 417 -2.15 -6.47 -21.45
CA VAL A 417 -3.00 -7.46 -20.75
C VAL A 417 -2.26 -8.05 -19.55
N LYS A 418 -0.96 -8.32 -19.67
CA LYS A 418 -0.13 -8.76 -18.54
C LYS A 418 -0.14 -7.75 -17.39
N VAL A 419 0.10 -6.46 -17.69
CA VAL A 419 0.06 -5.39 -16.68
C VAL A 419 -1.33 -5.27 -16.05
N LEU A 420 -2.41 -5.39 -16.83
CA LEU A 420 -3.78 -5.37 -16.30
C LEU A 420 -4.04 -6.55 -15.36
N CYS A 421 -3.58 -7.75 -15.73
CA CYS A 421 -3.68 -8.93 -14.89
C CYS A 421 -2.96 -8.75 -13.55
N GLU A 422 -1.79 -8.11 -13.54
CA GLU A 422 -1.05 -7.79 -12.31
C GLU A 422 -1.76 -6.73 -11.45
N ILE A 423 -2.28 -5.67 -12.06
CA ILE A 423 -2.98 -4.59 -11.33
C ILE A 423 -4.22 -5.13 -10.61
N PHE A 424 -4.99 -5.99 -11.28
CA PHE A 424 -6.22 -6.56 -10.73
C PHE A 424 -6.03 -7.93 -10.08
N ARG A 425 -4.78 -8.41 -9.96
CA ARG A 425 -4.40 -9.66 -9.29
C ARG A 425 -5.22 -10.86 -9.76
N ILE A 426 -5.35 -11.00 -11.08
CA ILE A 426 -6.15 -12.05 -11.72
C ILE A 426 -5.61 -13.43 -11.35
N GLY A 427 -6.45 -14.27 -10.76
CA GLY A 427 -6.11 -15.63 -10.31
C GLY A 427 -5.71 -15.73 -8.84
N GLU A 428 -5.62 -14.61 -8.10
CA GLU A 428 -5.48 -14.67 -6.65
C GLU A 428 -6.81 -15.02 -5.98
N SER A 429 -6.75 -15.80 -4.90
CA SER A 429 -7.94 -16.08 -4.08
C SER A 429 -8.34 -14.85 -3.26
N PRO A 430 -9.66 -14.66 -3.00
CA PRO A 430 -10.12 -13.53 -2.20
C PRO A 430 -9.54 -13.57 -0.79
N SER A 431 -9.09 -12.41 -0.29
CA SER A 431 -8.66 -12.23 1.10
C SER A 431 -9.86 -12.16 2.04
N GLU A 432 -9.77 -12.77 3.23
CA GLU A 432 -10.80 -12.76 4.28
C GLU A 432 -11.18 -11.34 4.76
N GLN A 433 -10.27 -10.37 4.63
CA GLN A 433 -10.49 -8.98 5.06
C GLN A 433 -10.55 -7.98 3.89
N GLY A 434 -10.50 -8.47 2.65
CA GLY A 434 -10.48 -7.60 1.47
C GLY A 434 -11.82 -6.88 1.28
N GLN A 435 -11.78 -5.56 1.04
CA GLN A 435 -12.98 -4.73 0.81
C GLN A 435 -12.83 -3.84 -0.43
N GLU A 436 -11.75 -4.01 -1.18
CA GLU A 436 -11.42 -3.16 -2.32
C GLU A 436 -11.91 -3.77 -3.63
N PHE A 437 -13.03 -3.25 -4.11
CA PHE A 437 -13.59 -3.59 -5.43
C PHE A 437 -13.81 -2.33 -6.26
N TYR A 438 -13.99 -2.51 -7.57
CA TYR A 438 -14.19 -1.46 -8.55
C TYR A 438 -15.59 -1.59 -9.18
N PRO A 439 -16.55 -0.72 -8.81
CA PRO A 439 -17.94 -0.79 -9.28
C PRO A 439 -18.07 -0.86 -10.81
N MET A 440 -17.17 -0.20 -11.54
CA MET A 440 -17.14 -0.23 -13.00
C MET A 440 -17.14 -1.64 -13.61
N PHE A 441 -16.56 -2.65 -12.93
CA PHE A 441 -16.57 -4.03 -13.44
C PHE A 441 -17.95 -4.68 -13.40
N PHE A 442 -18.89 -4.16 -12.62
CA PHE A 442 -20.28 -4.59 -12.64
C PHE A 442 -21.12 -3.83 -13.66
N THR A 443 -20.55 -2.94 -14.49
CA THR A 443 -21.33 -2.09 -15.41
C THR A 443 -21.42 -2.61 -16.84
N HIS A 444 -20.66 -3.65 -17.20
CA HIS A 444 -20.59 -4.21 -18.55
C HIS A 444 -20.54 -5.74 -18.54
N ASP A 445 -20.86 -6.37 -19.68
CA ASP A 445 -20.90 -7.83 -19.83
C ASP A 445 -19.47 -8.42 -20.01
N HIS A 446 -18.60 -7.64 -20.66
CA HIS A 446 -17.18 -7.91 -20.89
C HIS A 446 -16.31 -6.79 -20.30
N PRO A 447 -16.31 -6.60 -18.98
CA PRO A 447 -15.80 -5.36 -18.40
C PRO A 447 -14.26 -5.30 -18.39
N PHE A 448 -13.56 -6.45 -18.41
CA PHE A 448 -12.10 -6.50 -18.54
C PHE A 448 -11.65 -6.12 -19.96
N GLU A 449 -12.34 -6.63 -20.98
CA GLU A 449 -12.05 -6.33 -22.38
C GLU A 449 -12.35 -4.86 -22.72
N GLU A 450 -13.44 -4.29 -22.17
CA GLU A 450 -13.72 -2.85 -22.26
C GLU A 450 -12.61 -2.01 -21.60
N PHE A 451 -12.17 -2.41 -20.41
CA PHE A 451 -11.07 -1.75 -19.70
C PHE A 451 -9.78 -1.77 -20.53
N PHE A 452 -9.47 -2.91 -21.16
CA PHE A 452 -8.36 -3.04 -22.11
C PHE A 452 -8.50 -2.07 -23.30
N CYS A 453 -9.69 -1.97 -23.91
CA CYS A 453 -9.95 -1.07 -25.05
C CYS A 453 -9.66 0.39 -24.70
N ILE A 454 -10.01 0.83 -23.48
CA ILE A 454 -9.69 2.18 -22.99
C ILE A 454 -8.17 2.33 -22.82
N CYS A 455 -7.52 1.35 -22.18
CA CYS A 455 -6.10 1.42 -21.86
C CYS A 455 -5.19 1.34 -23.10
N ILE A 456 -5.54 0.58 -24.14
CA ILE A 456 -4.71 0.46 -25.35
C ILE A 456 -4.69 1.78 -26.15
N VAL A 457 -5.80 2.53 -26.14
CA VAL A 457 -5.86 3.86 -26.75
C VAL A 457 -5.01 4.86 -25.96
N VAL A 458 -5.07 4.81 -24.62
CA VAL A 458 -4.22 5.63 -23.74
C VAL A 458 -2.74 5.28 -23.94
N LEU A 459 -2.40 4.01 -24.04
CA LEU A 459 -1.03 3.54 -24.27
C LEU A 459 -0.48 4.09 -25.59
N ASN A 460 -1.24 3.99 -26.69
CA ASN A 460 -0.82 4.53 -27.99
C ASN A 460 -0.62 6.05 -27.93
N ARG A 461 -1.44 6.78 -27.17
CA ARG A 461 -1.25 8.23 -26.94
C ARG A 461 0.02 8.50 -26.13
N THR A 462 0.20 7.82 -25.00
CA THR A 462 1.37 7.99 -24.12
C THR A 462 2.68 7.67 -24.85
N TRP A 463 2.70 6.61 -25.68
CA TRP A 463 3.84 6.29 -26.55
C TRP A 463 4.24 7.47 -27.44
N LYS A 464 3.25 8.11 -28.07
CA LYS A 464 3.47 9.28 -28.94
C LYS A 464 3.90 10.52 -28.16
N ASP A 465 3.26 10.79 -27.02
CA ASP A 465 3.59 11.94 -26.16
C ASP A 465 5.04 11.86 -25.66
N MET A 466 5.51 10.63 -25.37
CA MET A 466 6.89 10.36 -24.98
C MET A 466 7.89 10.39 -26.15
N ARG A 467 7.41 10.43 -27.41
CA ARG A 467 8.22 10.18 -28.61
C ARG A 467 9.08 8.91 -28.46
N ALA A 468 8.45 7.88 -27.89
CA ALA A 468 9.14 6.66 -27.51
C ALA A 468 9.66 5.89 -28.72
N THR A 469 10.72 5.12 -28.51
CA THR A 469 11.20 4.08 -29.43
C THR A 469 11.02 2.71 -28.79
N THR A 470 11.38 1.65 -29.51
CA THR A 470 11.35 0.28 -28.95
C THR A 470 12.25 0.09 -27.72
N GLU A 471 13.27 0.93 -27.53
CA GLU A 471 14.15 0.91 -26.34
C GLU A 471 13.46 1.47 -25.09
N ASP A 472 12.50 2.39 -25.26
CA ASP A 472 11.75 3.01 -24.16
C ASP A 472 10.57 2.17 -23.68
N PHE A 473 10.38 0.97 -24.25
CA PHE A 473 9.24 0.09 -23.99
C PHE A 473 8.92 -0.04 -22.49
N VAL A 474 9.92 -0.39 -21.67
CA VAL A 474 9.74 -0.55 -20.21
C VAL A 474 9.32 0.76 -19.53
N LYS A 475 9.89 1.89 -19.96
CA LYS A 475 9.56 3.21 -19.40
C LYS A 475 8.13 3.62 -19.74
N VAL A 476 7.68 3.37 -20.98
CA VAL A 476 6.30 3.65 -21.39
C VAL A 476 5.32 2.85 -20.54
N PHE A 477 5.57 1.55 -20.33
CA PHE A 477 4.71 0.73 -19.49
C PHE A 477 4.74 1.15 -18.01
N SER A 478 5.87 1.62 -17.49
CA SER A 478 5.93 2.23 -16.16
C SER A 478 4.99 3.45 -16.05
N VAL A 479 4.98 4.32 -17.05
CA VAL A 479 4.07 5.49 -17.08
C VAL A 479 2.62 5.03 -17.22
N VAL A 480 2.31 4.12 -18.15
CA VAL A 480 0.93 3.64 -18.37
C VAL A 480 0.39 2.92 -17.14
N ARG A 481 1.20 2.09 -16.47
CA ARG A 481 0.84 1.44 -15.20
C ARG A 481 0.46 2.48 -14.16
N GLU A 482 1.24 3.55 -14.04
CA GLU A 482 0.96 4.64 -13.11
C GLU A 482 -0.31 5.43 -13.49
N GLN A 483 -0.52 5.70 -14.79
CA GLN A 483 -1.76 6.31 -15.28
C GLN A 483 -2.98 5.47 -14.87
N ILE A 484 -2.92 4.16 -15.04
CA ILE A 484 -4.00 3.23 -14.67
C ILE A 484 -4.20 3.23 -13.15
N VAL A 485 -3.14 2.96 -12.38
CA VAL A 485 -3.22 2.86 -10.91
C VAL A 485 -3.74 4.16 -10.29
N ARG A 486 -3.27 5.33 -10.71
CA ARG A 486 -3.80 6.62 -10.21
C ARG A 486 -5.24 6.89 -10.65
N SER A 487 -5.66 6.36 -11.79
CA SER A 487 -7.03 6.54 -12.29
C SER A 487 -8.05 5.70 -11.55
N ILE A 488 -7.69 4.49 -11.13
CA ILE A 488 -8.58 3.60 -10.37
C ILE A 488 -8.69 3.99 -8.88
N VAL A 489 -7.73 4.75 -8.35
CA VAL A 489 -7.84 5.38 -7.02
C VAL A 489 -9.13 6.18 -6.94
N GLY A 490 -9.96 5.98 -5.91
CA GLY A 490 -11.28 6.61 -5.79
C GLY A 490 -12.42 5.88 -6.50
N ARG A 491 -12.17 4.65 -6.99
CA ARG A 491 -13.17 3.66 -7.44
C ARG A 491 -14.22 4.24 -8.41
N PRO A 492 -13.82 4.52 -9.68
CA PRO A 492 -14.75 4.98 -10.70
C PRO A 492 -16.01 4.10 -10.78
N VAL A 493 -17.19 4.74 -10.83
CA VAL A 493 -18.47 4.02 -10.80
C VAL A 493 -18.74 3.33 -12.14
N THR A 494 -18.40 3.98 -13.25
CA THR A 494 -18.56 3.46 -14.61
C THR A 494 -17.25 3.43 -15.39
N LEU A 495 -17.20 2.63 -16.46
CA LEU A 495 -16.06 2.60 -17.39
C LEU A 495 -15.85 3.95 -18.12
N GLU A 496 -16.92 4.72 -18.35
CA GLU A 496 -16.81 6.07 -18.92
C GLU A 496 -16.24 7.09 -17.92
N ASP A 497 -16.54 6.96 -16.62
CA ASP A 497 -15.89 7.76 -15.57
C ASP A 497 -14.38 7.48 -15.52
N PHE A 498 -14.02 6.18 -15.56
CA PHE A 498 -12.63 5.76 -15.64
C PHE A 498 -11.95 6.34 -16.89
N LYS A 499 -12.56 6.20 -18.07
CA LYS A 499 -12.05 6.75 -19.34
C LYS A 499 -11.86 8.26 -19.29
N THR A 500 -12.79 9.00 -18.70
CA THR A 500 -12.66 10.45 -18.54
C THR A 500 -11.48 10.77 -17.62
N LYS A 501 -11.36 10.05 -16.51
CA LYS A 501 -10.31 10.25 -15.51
C LYS A 501 -8.92 9.91 -16.03
N ILE A 502 -8.72 8.74 -16.66
CA ILE A 502 -7.42 8.35 -17.22
C ILE A 502 -6.96 9.29 -18.34
N ASN A 503 -7.90 9.93 -19.04
CA ASN A 503 -7.57 10.95 -20.03
C ASN A 503 -7.00 12.24 -19.43
N THR A 504 -7.22 12.53 -18.14
CA THR A 504 -6.60 13.67 -17.45
C THR A 504 -5.14 13.40 -17.04
N PHE A 505 -4.79 12.14 -16.83
CA PHE A 505 -3.43 11.70 -16.50
C PHE A 505 -2.56 11.57 -17.75
N THR A 506 -2.33 12.68 -18.47
CA THR A 506 -1.40 12.70 -19.61
C THR A 506 0.04 12.44 -19.18
N TYR A 507 0.95 12.14 -20.12
CA TYR A 507 2.38 11.98 -19.82
C TYR A 507 2.97 13.20 -19.08
N ASN A 508 2.58 14.41 -19.49
CA ASN A 508 3.01 15.65 -18.83
C ASN A 508 2.48 15.76 -17.40
N THR A 509 1.22 15.38 -17.18
CA THR A 509 0.62 15.34 -15.84
C THR A 509 1.38 14.38 -14.93
N ILE A 510 1.65 13.15 -15.39
CA ILE A 510 2.42 12.15 -14.63
C ILE A 510 3.83 12.64 -14.33
N THR A 511 4.50 13.23 -15.32
CA THR A 511 5.85 13.77 -15.13
C THR A 511 5.87 14.90 -14.09
N THR A 512 4.86 15.77 -14.11
CA THR A 512 4.70 16.85 -13.12
C THR A 512 4.46 16.29 -11.72
N LEU A 513 3.59 15.28 -11.58
CA LEU A 513 3.33 14.62 -10.30
C LEU A 513 4.58 13.95 -9.75
N ARG A 514 5.33 13.21 -10.59
CA ARG A 514 6.61 12.60 -10.20
C ARG A 514 7.62 13.65 -9.74
N GLN A 515 7.68 14.80 -10.41
CA GLN A 515 8.58 15.89 -10.02
C GLN A 515 8.17 16.50 -8.68
N GLN A 516 6.87 16.75 -8.47
CA GLN A 516 6.34 17.26 -7.21
C GLN A 516 6.59 16.29 -6.05
N GLU A 517 6.38 14.99 -6.26
CA GLU A 517 6.64 13.96 -5.26
C GLU A 517 8.12 13.87 -4.90
N ARG A 518 9.02 13.95 -5.90
CA ARG A 518 10.47 14.02 -5.65
C ARG A 518 10.86 15.26 -4.85
N THR A 519 10.39 16.44 -5.24
CA THR A 519 10.71 17.69 -4.52
C THR A 519 10.15 17.68 -3.09
N SER A 520 8.92 17.22 -2.90
CA SER A 520 8.31 17.07 -1.57
C SER A 520 9.08 16.07 -0.70
N ARG A 521 9.54 14.95 -1.29
CA ARG A 521 10.35 13.97 -0.58
C ARG A 521 11.72 14.54 -0.20
N GLU A 522 12.40 15.22 -1.12
CA GLU A 522 13.69 15.91 -0.87
C GLU A 522 13.56 16.99 0.23
N GLU A 523 12.44 17.72 0.26
CA GLU A 523 12.13 18.70 1.32
C GLU A 523 11.89 18.03 2.68
N CYS A 524 11.16 16.91 2.70
CA CYS A 524 10.90 16.12 3.90
C CYS A 524 12.20 15.50 4.44
N GLU A 525 13.00 14.88 3.58
CA GLU A 525 14.31 14.32 3.90
C GLU A 525 15.25 15.41 4.42
N SER A 526 15.33 16.56 3.75
CA SER A 526 16.22 17.66 4.15
C SER A 526 15.90 18.28 5.52
N THR A 527 14.67 18.11 6.00
CA THR A 527 14.18 18.62 7.29
C THR A 527 14.07 17.54 8.37
N ALA A 528 14.38 16.28 8.06
CA ALA A 528 14.37 15.18 9.02
C ALA A 528 15.46 15.37 10.10
N SER A 529 15.11 15.11 11.37
CA SER A 529 16.01 15.28 12.52
C SER A 529 17.33 14.50 12.38
N ALA A 530 17.28 13.30 11.79
CA ALA A 530 18.45 12.48 11.51
C ALA A 530 19.41 13.14 10.50
N ILE A 531 18.87 13.79 9.46
CA ILE A 531 19.65 14.47 8.43
C ILE A 531 20.22 15.80 8.96
N VAL A 532 19.48 16.49 9.83
CA VAL A 532 20.01 17.67 10.55
C VAL A 532 21.17 17.27 11.46
N SER A 533 21.02 16.20 12.24
CA SER A 533 22.10 15.67 13.10
C SER A 533 23.32 15.23 12.28
N LEU A 534 23.09 14.66 11.09
CA LEU A 534 24.16 14.28 10.16
C LEU A 534 24.87 15.51 9.59
N LYS A 535 24.13 16.54 9.18
CA LYS A 535 24.66 17.86 8.74
C LYS A 535 25.59 18.46 9.79
N GLU A 536 25.17 18.47 11.05
CA GLU A 536 25.98 19.00 12.16
C GLU A 536 27.29 18.22 12.36
N LYS A 537 27.25 16.89 12.24
CA LYS A 537 28.43 16.03 12.37
C LYS A 537 29.45 16.20 11.24
N ILE A 538 28.99 16.40 10.01
CA ILE A 538 29.83 16.49 8.79
C ILE A 538 30.39 17.92 8.60
N THR A 539 29.67 18.94 9.07
CA THR A 539 30.04 20.36 8.93
C THR A 539 31.51 20.68 9.28
N PRO A 540 32.09 20.18 10.40
CA PRO A 540 33.48 20.47 10.74
C PRO A 540 34.49 19.90 9.73
N GLU A 541 34.22 18.72 9.18
CA GLU A 541 35.07 18.05 8.19
C GLU A 541 35.10 18.85 6.88
N ILE A 542 33.93 19.26 6.37
CA ILE A 542 33.83 20.07 5.15
C ILE A 542 34.51 21.43 5.33
N ARG A 543 34.34 22.08 6.48
CA ARG A 543 35.04 23.35 6.77
C ARG A 543 36.55 23.18 6.82
N THR A 544 37.04 22.05 7.32
CA THR A 544 38.47 21.72 7.32
C THR A 544 38.99 21.49 5.90
N LEU A 545 38.24 20.77 5.08
CA LEU A 545 38.59 20.55 3.66
C LEU A 545 38.69 21.87 2.89
N ILE A 546 37.73 22.78 3.08
CA ILE A 546 37.79 24.11 2.44
C ILE A 546 39.01 24.87 2.95
N LYS A 547 39.29 24.84 4.26
CA LYS A 547 40.48 25.47 4.84
C LYS A 547 41.78 24.95 4.19
N GLU A 548 41.91 23.64 4.03
CA GLU A 548 43.08 23.02 3.37
C GLU A 548 43.19 23.45 1.91
N GLN A 549 42.06 23.53 1.20
CA GLN A 549 42.03 24.03 -0.18
C GLN A 549 42.51 25.48 -0.26
N ARG A 550 42.07 26.36 0.65
CA ARG A 550 42.51 27.77 0.70
C ARG A 550 44.00 27.88 0.97
N LEU A 551 44.53 27.11 1.92
CA LEU A 551 45.96 27.05 2.20
C LEU A 551 46.76 26.51 1.01
N GLY A 552 46.24 25.48 0.33
CA GLY A 552 46.82 24.95 -0.91
C GLY A 552 46.88 26.00 -2.02
N TYR A 553 45.83 26.81 -2.18
CA TYR A 553 45.80 27.92 -3.13
C TYR A 553 46.89 28.95 -2.81
N LEU A 554 47.07 29.32 -1.54
CA LEU A 554 48.16 30.20 -1.11
C LEU A 554 49.55 29.62 -1.39
N ILE A 555 49.74 28.30 -1.23
CA ILE A 555 51.02 27.62 -1.50
C ILE A 555 51.39 27.69 -2.98
N VAL A 556 50.42 27.49 -3.87
CA VAL A 556 50.61 27.67 -5.31
C VAL A 556 51.02 29.12 -5.58
N GLY A 557 50.30 30.07 -4.98
CA GLY A 557 50.58 31.50 -5.07
C GLY A 557 49.83 32.19 -6.19
N THR A 558 50.00 33.50 -6.27
CA THR A 558 49.28 34.33 -7.24
C THR A 558 50.13 35.51 -7.70
N ARG A 559 49.91 35.89 -8.96
CA ARG A 559 50.51 37.07 -9.58
C ARG A 559 49.62 38.29 -9.37
N PHE A 560 50.21 39.36 -8.88
CA PHE A 560 49.56 40.64 -8.62
C PHE A 560 50.17 41.74 -9.50
N CYS A 561 49.35 42.72 -9.88
CA CYS A 561 49.83 43.88 -10.64
C CYS A 561 50.48 44.90 -9.71
N LYS A 562 51.53 45.59 -10.19
CA LYS A 562 52.11 46.72 -9.45
C LYS A 562 51.30 48.01 -9.65
N TYR A 563 51.27 48.83 -8.61
CA TYR A 563 50.60 50.12 -8.62
C TYR A 563 51.53 51.21 -8.09
N SER A 564 51.57 52.35 -8.79
CA SER A 564 52.33 53.54 -8.39
C SER A 564 51.44 54.77 -8.53
N GLY A 565 51.37 55.59 -7.48
CA GLY A 565 50.53 56.81 -7.47
C GLY A 565 49.06 56.56 -7.81
N GLY A 566 48.50 55.43 -7.36
CA GLY A 566 47.11 55.05 -7.59
C GLY A 566 46.79 54.54 -9.01
N LYS A 567 47.80 54.29 -9.86
CA LYS A 567 47.60 53.72 -11.21
C LYS A 567 48.35 52.40 -11.38
N ARG A 568 47.71 51.45 -12.07
CA ARG A 568 48.32 50.17 -12.46
C ARG A 568 49.49 50.45 -13.40
N GLU A 569 50.66 49.92 -13.06
CA GLU A 569 51.81 49.91 -13.97
C GLU A 569 51.59 48.84 -15.05
N ARG A 570 51.78 49.21 -16.32
CA ARG A 570 51.67 48.26 -17.42
C ARG A 570 52.86 47.29 -17.39
N ASP A 571 52.58 46.02 -17.65
CA ASP A 571 53.56 44.93 -17.83
C ASP A 571 54.53 44.73 -16.67
N LYS A 572 54.11 45.10 -15.45
CA LYS A 572 54.88 44.91 -14.23
C LYS A 572 54.07 44.18 -13.17
N TYR A 573 54.64 43.08 -12.71
CA TYR A 573 53.98 42.14 -11.82
C TYR A 573 54.88 41.80 -10.64
N TRP A 574 54.25 41.31 -9.58
CA TRP A 574 54.92 40.65 -8.48
C TRP A 574 54.14 39.39 -8.13
N TYR A 575 54.84 38.40 -7.59
CA TYR A 575 54.26 37.12 -7.21
C TYR A 575 54.34 36.97 -5.70
N ALA A 576 53.28 36.41 -5.10
CA ALA A 576 53.28 36.06 -3.68
C ALA A 576 52.76 34.63 -3.51
N ARG A 577 53.42 33.87 -2.62
CA ARG A 577 53.04 32.49 -2.30
C ARG A 577 53.43 32.11 -0.87
N LEU A 578 52.70 31.18 -0.29
CA LEU A 578 52.95 30.63 1.02
C LEU A 578 53.94 29.46 0.95
N SER A 579 54.86 29.38 1.91
CA SER A 579 55.72 28.22 2.09
C SER A 579 54.89 26.97 2.45
N PRO A 580 55.23 25.74 1.99
CA PRO A 580 54.47 24.52 2.26
C PRO A 580 54.25 24.19 3.75
N ASN A 581 55.08 24.70 4.65
CA ASN A 581 54.91 24.54 6.09
C ASN A 581 53.97 25.60 6.73
N HIS A 582 53.36 26.45 5.91
CA HIS A 582 52.45 27.55 6.28
C HIS A 582 53.06 28.65 7.18
N LYS A 583 54.39 28.80 7.21
CA LYS A 583 55.07 29.73 8.13
C LYS A 583 55.54 31.04 7.52
N VAL A 584 55.75 31.11 6.22
CA VAL A 584 56.34 32.30 5.56
C VAL A 584 55.66 32.58 4.23
N ILE A 585 55.28 33.83 4.01
CA ILE A 585 54.83 34.33 2.70
C ILE A 585 56.05 34.86 1.96
N HIS A 586 56.36 34.24 0.83
CA HIS A 586 57.43 34.64 -0.07
C HIS A 586 56.87 35.53 -1.16
N TYR A 587 57.54 36.65 -1.45
CA TYR A 587 57.09 37.55 -2.50
C TYR A 587 58.24 38.28 -3.20
N GLY A 588 58.00 38.73 -4.42
CA GLY A 588 59.02 39.36 -5.24
C GLY A 588 58.53 39.69 -6.63
N ASP A 589 59.35 40.43 -7.38
CA ASP A 589 59.03 40.82 -8.75
C ASP A 589 59.05 39.61 -9.68
N CYS A 590 58.13 39.58 -10.64
CA CYS A 590 58.06 38.49 -11.60
C CYS A 590 57.71 39.00 -12.99
N ASP A 591 58.03 38.18 -14.00
CA ASP A 591 57.55 38.39 -15.36
C ASP A 591 56.12 37.83 -15.55
N GLU A 592 55.56 38.01 -16.74
CA GLU A 592 54.22 37.54 -17.06
C GLU A 592 54.16 36.04 -17.40
N LYS A 593 55.28 35.45 -17.83
CA LYS A 593 55.31 34.13 -18.50
C LYS A 593 55.77 32.99 -17.60
N THR A 594 56.45 33.27 -16.50
CA THR A 594 57.02 32.27 -15.59
C THR A 594 56.41 32.38 -14.20
N VAL A 595 56.30 31.25 -13.50
CA VAL A 595 55.86 31.18 -12.10
C VAL A 595 57.11 31.01 -11.25
N PRO A 596 57.48 32.01 -10.42
CA PRO A 596 58.68 31.92 -9.60
C PRO A 596 58.65 30.78 -8.57
N THR A 597 59.78 30.14 -8.38
CA THR A 597 60.03 29.21 -7.28
C THR A 597 60.20 29.96 -5.95
N LEU A 598 60.12 29.25 -4.82
CA LEU A 598 60.25 29.85 -3.49
C LEU A 598 61.62 30.52 -3.25
N GLU A 599 62.67 30.04 -3.92
CA GLU A 599 64.04 30.54 -3.79
C GLU A 599 64.28 31.82 -4.61
N GLU A 600 63.57 31.99 -5.72
CA GLU A 600 63.64 33.18 -6.58
C GLU A 600 62.93 34.40 -5.98
N LEU A 601 62.03 34.17 -5.02
CA LEU A 601 61.32 35.23 -4.29
C LEU A 601 62.17 35.73 -3.12
N SER A 602 62.80 36.89 -3.31
CA SER A 602 63.77 37.47 -2.39
C SER A 602 63.20 37.98 -1.07
N ASN A 603 61.94 38.45 -1.06
CA ASN A 603 61.32 38.99 0.15
C ASN A 603 60.50 37.94 0.89
N LYS A 604 60.50 38.04 2.22
CA LYS A 604 59.87 37.07 3.12
C LYS A 604 59.12 37.80 4.22
N LEU A 605 57.88 37.40 4.45
CA LEU A 605 57.05 37.83 5.58
C LEU A 605 56.68 36.59 6.41
N PRO A 606 57.27 36.39 7.59
CA PRO A 606 56.84 35.33 8.49
C PRO A 606 55.38 35.53 8.88
N VAL A 607 54.58 34.46 8.81
CA VAL A 607 53.14 34.50 9.12
C VAL A 607 52.91 34.88 10.59
N ILE A 608 53.80 34.47 11.49
CA ILE A 608 53.74 34.82 12.92
C ILE A 608 53.90 36.32 13.17
N ASP A 609 54.53 37.05 12.25
CA ASP A 609 54.73 38.49 12.38
C ASP A 609 53.50 39.26 11.87
N ILE A 610 52.48 38.61 11.30
CA ILE A 610 51.28 39.28 10.81
C ILE A 610 50.33 39.55 11.98
N ARG A 611 50.18 40.81 12.36
CA ARG A 611 49.27 41.24 13.42
C ARG A 611 47.81 41.18 13.00
N GLN A 612 47.51 41.72 11.82
CA GLN A 612 46.16 41.79 11.28
C GLN A 612 46.15 41.97 9.76
N MET A 613 45.04 41.62 9.14
CA MET A 613 44.75 41.90 7.74
C MET A 613 43.72 43.02 7.65
N LEU A 614 44.02 44.07 6.87
CA LEU A 614 43.08 45.13 6.52
C LEU A 614 42.47 44.82 5.17
N VAL A 615 41.21 45.20 4.97
CA VAL A 615 40.49 44.90 3.74
C VAL A 615 39.81 46.15 3.19
N GLY A 616 39.84 46.28 1.86
CA GLY A 616 39.14 47.31 1.12
C GLY A 616 39.58 48.73 1.51
N LYS A 617 38.64 49.54 1.98
CA LYS A 617 38.86 50.97 2.30
C LYS A 617 39.77 51.22 3.51
N GLU A 618 39.99 50.19 4.33
CA GLU A 618 40.84 50.27 5.51
C GLU A 618 42.33 50.22 5.14
N CYS A 619 42.65 49.67 3.98
CA CYS A 619 44.01 49.55 3.50
C CYS A 619 44.63 50.93 3.20
N PRO A 620 45.87 51.20 3.62
CA PRO A 620 46.54 52.48 3.38
C PRO A 620 46.62 52.86 1.88
N HIS A 621 47.02 51.92 1.01
CA HIS A 621 47.15 52.14 -0.44
C HIS A 621 45.83 52.44 -1.15
N MET A 622 44.71 51.97 -0.59
CA MET A 622 43.38 52.20 -1.16
C MET A 622 42.87 53.63 -0.88
N LYS A 623 43.43 54.34 0.12
CA LYS A 623 43.08 55.75 0.39
C LYS A 623 43.59 56.72 -0.68
N GLU A 624 44.67 56.38 -1.37
CA GLU A 624 45.26 57.18 -2.45
C GLU A 624 44.50 57.04 -3.79
N MET A 625 43.71 55.97 -3.96
CA MET A 625 42.97 55.67 -5.19
C MET A 625 41.59 56.36 -5.31
N ARG A 626 41.32 57.41 -4.51
CA ARG A 626 39.99 58.02 -4.25
C ARG A 626 39.23 58.65 -5.44
N SER A 627 39.61 58.45 -6.70
CA SER A 627 39.09 59.27 -7.80
C SER A 627 37.83 58.76 -8.52
N LYS A 628 37.28 57.54 -8.30
CA LYS A 628 36.00 57.15 -8.95
C LYS A 628 35.12 56.22 -8.11
N LYS A 629 33.83 56.57 -8.03
CA LYS A 629 32.73 55.72 -7.53
C LYS A 629 32.44 54.60 -8.54
N SER A 630 33.12 53.46 -8.44
CA SER A 630 32.70 52.19 -9.07
C SER A 630 33.74 51.10 -8.81
N SER A 631 33.25 49.90 -8.45
CA SER A 631 33.97 48.65 -8.13
C SER A 631 34.43 48.48 -6.67
N THR A 632 34.08 47.32 -6.14
CA THR A 632 34.47 46.78 -4.84
C THR A 632 35.99 46.84 -4.69
N PRO A 633 36.53 47.35 -3.56
CA PRO A 633 37.97 47.43 -3.38
C PRO A 633 38.52 46.02 -3.10
N LEU A 634 38.96 45.30 -4.14
CA LEU A 634 39.63 43.99 -4.07
C LEU A 634 41.05 44.08 -3.48
N GLY A 635 41.29 45.11 -2.67
CA GLY A 635 42.57 45.34 -2.00
C GLY A 635 42.54 44.80 -0.58
N PHE A 636 43.63 44.21 -0.14
CA PHE A 636 43.85 43.81 1.24
C PHE A 636 45.31 44.08 1.61
N SER A 637 45.60 44.30 2.88
CA SER A 637 46.96 44.60 3.36
C SER A 637 47.28 43.77 4.59
N LEU A 638 48.48 43.19 4.62
CA LEU A 638 49.01 42.50 5.79
C LEU A 638 49.83 43.49 6.61
N VAL A 639 49.53 43.60 7.90
CA VAL A 639 50.21 44.51 8.83
C VAL A 639 51.18 43.70 9.69
N PRO A 640 52.51 43.85 9.51
CA PRO A 640 53.50 43.20 10.35
C PRO A 640 53.55 43.80 11.78
N ASP A 641 54.01 43.02 12.75
CA ASP A 641 54.26 43.43 14.13
C ASP A 641 55.63 44.12 14.23
N GLY A 642 55.64 45.45 14.25
CA GLY A 642 56.86 46.27 14.43
C GLY A 642 56.67 47.71 13.94
N SER A 643 57.21 48.70 14.66
CA SER A 643 56.94 50.12 14.44
C SER A 643 57.57 50.74 13.18
N GLU A 644 58.36 49.99 12.40
CA GLU A 644 59.08 50.49 11.21
C GLU A 644 58.80 49.73 9.91
N GLN A 645 58.00 48.64 9.91
CA GLN A 645 57.72 47.88 8.68
C GLN A 645 56.46 48.40 7.98
N THR A 646 56.59 48.72 6.69
CA THR A 646 55.47 49.08 5.81
C THR A 646 54.53 47.88 5.61
N THR A 647 53.23 48.14 5.52
CA THR A 647 52.22 47.10 5.22
C THR A 647 52.54 46.41 3.88
N LEU A 648 52.26 45.11 3.80
CA LEU A 648 52.33 44.38 2.53
C LEU A 648 50.96 44.47 1.84
N ASP A 649 50.89 45.31 0.81
CA ASP A 649 49.64 45.71 0.17
C ASP A 649 49.36 44.88 -1.09
N PHE A 650 48.15 44.34 -1.18
CA PHE A 650 47.67 43.52 -2.28
C PHE A 650 46.48 44.19 -2.98
N ILE A 651 46.36 43.95 -4.29
CA ILE A 651 45.17 44.23 -5.10
C ILE A 651 44.92 43.00 -5.96
N ALA A 652 43.92 42.21 -5.58
CA ALA A 652 43.57 40.98 -6.28
C ALA A 652 43.05 41.27 -7.71
N PRO A 653 43.34 40.38 -8.68
CA PRO A 653 42.91 40.52 -10.07
C PRO A 653 41.40 40.34 -10.25
N ASP A 654 40.77 39.52 -9.42
CA ASP A 654 39.35 39.18 -9.45
C ASP A 654 38.82 38.85 -8.04
N GLU A 655 37.50 38.73 -7.93
CA GLU A 655 36.81 38.49 -6.66
C GLU A 655 37.08 37.09 -6.09
N ALA A 656 37.26 36.07 -6.93
CA ALA A 656 37.55 34.71 -6.48
C ALA A 656 38.94 34.65 -5.82
N THR A 657 39.95 35.24 -6.46
CA THR A 657 41.29 35.37 -5.92
C THR A 657 41.29 36.16 -4.62
N PHE A 658 40.55 37.27 -4.55
CA PHE A 658 40.40 38.05 -3.33
C PHE A 658 39.82 37.22 -2.19
N ASN A 659 38.73 36.49 -2.45
CA ASN A 659 38.08 35.62 -1.47
C ASN A 659 39.01 34.51 -0.99
N TYR A 660 39.73 33.84 -1.90
CA TYR A 660 40.66 32.77 -1.55
C TYR A 660 41.86 33.26 -0.74
N TRP A 661 42.42 34.42 -1.10
CA TRP A 661 43.53 35.00 -0.34
C TRP A 661 43.08 35.45 1.04
N THR A 662 41.98 36.21 1.15
CA THR A 662 41.50 36.70 2.44
C THR A 662 41.07 35.57 3.37
N ASP A 663 40.36 34.56 2.88
CA ASP A 663 40.02 33.36 3.66
C ASP A 663 41.26 32.57 4.07
N GLY A 664 42.21 32.36 3.14
CA GLY A 664 43.45 31.64 3.43
C GLY A 664 44.29 32.35 4.49
N ILE A 665 44.39 33.69 4.44
CA ILE A 665 45.09 34.47 5.46
C ILE A 665 44.34 34.42 6.79
N ASN A 666 43.02 34.57 6.81
CA ASN A 666 42.23 34.42 8.04
C ASN A 666 42.44 33.03 8.66
N ALA A 667 42.44 31.98 7.84
CA ALA A 667 42.72 30.61 8.27
C ALA A 667 44.12 30.43 8.88
N LEU A 668 45.14 31.13 8.36
CA LEU A 668 46.49 31.16 8.93
C LEU A 668 46.55 31.89 10.28
N LEU A 669 45.79 32.97 10.41
CA LEU A 669 45.71 33.78 11.63
C LEU A 669 44.77 33.19 12.69
N GLY A 670 44.17 32.02 12.43
CA GLY A 670 43.17 31.41 13.31
C GLY A 670 41.85 32.17 13.39
N GLN A 671 41.60 33.09 12.43
CA GLN A 671 40.37 33.85 12.30
C GLN A 671 39.34 33.08 11.45
N PRO A 672 38.04 33.34 11.62
CA PRO A 672 37.02 32.74 10.76
C PRO A 672 37.19 33.20 9.32
N MET A 673 37.06 32.27 8.38
CA MET A 673 36.89 32.57 6.95
C MET A 673 35.47 33.17 6.77
N THR A 674 35.32 34.20 5.94
CA THR A 674 34.07 34.98 5.85
C THR A 674 33.65 35.32 4.43
N SER A 675 34.37 34.85 3.42
CA SER A 675 34.04 35.19 2.04
C SER A 675 32.71 34.57 1.59
N LYS A 676 32.09 35.15 0.56
CA LYS A 676 30.91 34.56 -0.09
C LYS A 676 31.23 33.21 -0.73
N GLN A 677 32.46 33.07 -1.26
CA GLN A 677 32.91 31.83 -1.90
C GLN A 677 33.04 30.68 -0.89
N LEU A 678 33.42 30.96 0.37
CA LEU A 678 33.40 29.95 1.43
C LEU A 678 32.01 29.34 1.60
N GLU A 679 30.98 30.17 1.66
CA GLU A 679 29.62 29.70 1.92
C GLU A 679 29.09 28.89 0.73
N GLU A 680 29.37 29.33 -0.50
CA GLU A 680 29.02 28.59 -1.71
C GLU A 680 29.73 27.22 -1.79
N ASP A 681 31.03 27.18 -1.49
CA ASP A 681 31.80 25.93 -1.45
C ASP A 681 31.28 25.01 -0.34
N PHE A 682 30.96 25.58 0.84
CA PHE A 682 30.41 24.84 1.98
C PHE A 682 29.08 24.18 1.67
N GLU A 683 28.11 24.95 1.15
CA GLU A 683 26.79 24.44 0.79
C GLU A 683 26.87 23.37 -0.30
N THR A 684 27.74 23.57 -1.30
CA THR A 684 27.92 22.61 -2.40
C THR A 684 28.49 21.29 -1.88
N LEU A 685 29.58 21.34 -1.11
CA LEU A 685 30.26 20.16 -0.59
C LEU A 685 29.40 19.43 0.45
N LEU A 686 28.73 20.17 1.34
CA LEU A 686 27.84 19.60 2.33
C LEU A 686 26.66 18.88 1.66
N SER A 687 26.05 19.50 0.65
CA SER A 687 24.95 18.90 -0.12
C SER A 687 25.38 17.63 -0.84
N MET A 688 26.55 17.64 -1.48
CA MET A 688 27.10 16.46 -2.14
C MET A 688 27.39 15.33 -1.17
N GLU A 689 28.03 15.62 -0.04
CA GLU A 689 28.39 14.60 0.95
C GLU A 689 27.13 13.97 1.57
N ILE A 690 26.11 14.76 1.88
CA ILE A 690 24.83 14.23 2.38
C ILE A 690 24.17 13.32 1.35
N LYS A 691 24.12 13.75 0.08
CA LYS A 691 23.56 12.91 -0.99
C LYS A 691 24.29 11.59 -1.10
N LEU A 692 25.63 11.57 -1.02
CA LEU A 692 26.41 10.34 -1.04
C LEU A 692 26.06 9.42 0.14
N ARG A 693 25.90 9.95 1.35
CA ARG A 693 25.51 9.16 2.53
C ARG A 693 24.07 8.64 2.47
N LEU A 694 23.18 9.31 1.74
CA LEU A 694 21.79 8.91 1.58
C LEU A 694 21.56 7.88 0.46
N LEU A 695 22.55 7.63 -0.40
CA LEU A 695 22.47 6.59 -1.43
C LEU A 695 22.18 5.20 -0.83
N ASP A 696 22.77 4.89 0.33
CA ASP A 696 22.58 3.61 1.02
C ASP A 696 21.15 3.43 1.56
N THR A 697 20.36 4.52 1.60
CA THR A 697 18.98 4.54 2.10
C THR A 697 17.95 4.79 0.99
N GLU A 698 18.36 4.72 -0.27
CA GLU A 698 17.46 4.98 -1.40
C GLU A 698 16.28 3.98 -1.42
N GLY A 699 15.05 4.51 -1.34
CA GLY A 699 13.82 3.71 -1.32
C GLY A 699 13.33 3.30 0.08
N VAL A 700 14.01 3.72 1.15
CA VAL A 700 13.60 3.50 2.55
C VAL A 700 13.03 4.78 3.13
N ASP A 701 11.91 4.69 3.86
CA ASP A 701 11.31 5.84 4.53
C ASP A 701 12.13 6.24 5.77
N ILE A 702 12.68 7.45 5.78
CA ILE A 702 13.52 7.95 6.86
C ILE A 702 12.60 8.47 7.98
N SER A 703 12.35 7.61 8.97
CA SER A 703 11.58 7.98 10.16
C SER A 703 12.14 9.23 10.85
N LYS A 704 11.24 10.11 11.30
CA LYS A 704 11.60 11.30 12.11
C LYS A 704 12.14 10.92 13.48
N GLU A 705 11.73 9.77 14.01
CA GLU A 705 12.22 9.22 15.29
C GLU A 705 13.07 7.97 15.02
N PRO A 706 14.33 7.93 15.50
CA PRO A 706 15.17 6.76 15.36
C PRO A 706 14.53 5.58 16.11
N PRO A 707 14.45 4.39 15.51
CA PRO A 707 13.94 3.22 16.21
C PRO A 707 14.81 2.93 17.44
N PRO A 708 14.23 2.40 18.53
CA PRO A 708 14.99 2.09 19.73
C PRO A 708 16.04 1.03 19.43
N ILE A 709 17.25 1.23 19.94
CA ILE A 709 18.30 0.22 19.91
C ILE A 709 17.81 -0.95 20.78
N PRO A 710 17.67 -2.17 20.24
CA PRO A 710 17.25 -3.32 21.04
C PRO A 710 18.26 -3.55 22.18
N PRO A 711 17.84 -4.16 23.31
CA PRO A 711 18.75 -4.50 24.39
C PRO A 711 19.87 -5.41 23.86
N GLU A 712 21.05 -5.32 24.48
CA GLU A 712 22.15 -6.22 24.14
C GLU A 712 21.71 -7.68 24.29
N PRO A 713 22.16 -8.57 23.38
CA PRO A 713 21.83 -9.99 23.47
C PRO A 713 22.33 -10.57 24.79
N GLU A 714 21.62 -11.56 25.33
CA GLU A 714 21.93 -12.17 26.63
C GLU A 714 23.30 -12.86 26.66
N ASN A 715 23.85 -13.20 25.49
CA ASN A 715 25.19 -13.73 25.30
C ASN A 715 25.81 -13.19 23.99
N TYR A 716 27.13 -13.33 23.86
CA TYR A 716 27.88 -12.96 22.66
C TYR A 716 28.22 -14.20 21.80
N ASP A 717 27.36 -15.21 21.82
CA ASP A 717 27.50 -16.39 20.95
C ASP A 717 26.96 -16.03 19.55
N PHE A 718 27.80 -15.35 18.77
CA PHE A 718 27.40 -14.84 17.45
C PHE A 718 27.00 -16.00 16.50
N CYS A 719 25.89 -15.85 15.78
CA CYS A 719 25.39 -16.85 14.81
C CYS A 719 26.35 -17.12 13.65
N PHE A 720 27.33 -16.25 13.43
CA PHE A 720 28.34 -16.39 12.39
C PHE A 720 29.71 -16.14 13.02
N ASP A 721 30.66 -17.05 12.79
CA ASP A 721 32.05 -16.79 13.11
C ASP A 721 32.53 -15.66 12.19
N SER A 722 32.97 -14.56 12.83
CA SER A 722 33.41 -13.32 12.18
C SER A 722 34.65 -13.49 11.31
#